data_AF-A0A9N9YZS0-F1
#
_entry.id   AF-A0A9N9YZS0-F1
#
_cell.length_a   1.000
_cell.length_b   1.000
_cell.length_c   1.000
_cell.angle_alpha   90.00
_cell.angle_beta   90.00
_cell.angle_gamma   90.00
#
_symmetry.space_group_name_H-M   'P 1'
#
loop_
_entity.id
_entity.type
_entity.pdbx_description
1 polymer ?
#
loop_
_entity_poly.entity_id
_entity_poly.type
_entity_poly.pdbx_seq_one_letter_code
_entity_poly.pdbx_strand_id
1 'polypeptide(L)'
;MAATKRPNFLIIVADDLGFSDIKPYGSEVDTPVLDRLSKDGIRMTNFHTAQACSPTRSMLLSGTDNHIAGLGQMAEFAKMKKKLTGKDPEYVGKPGYEGYLNWRVAALPEILADAGYLTIMSGKWHLGMTPDVSPSARGFKKSFGFLPGCGNHFNYEPQFDTDEDSMLLTSDGFWMENEKPIDRKKDLPEDFYSTNFFTDKLIDMLADRTDEEKEQPFFSYLAYTAPHWPMQAPQEVVDKYRGKYDNGPDKLRLDRLSKLKALGLVAPDVEAADPVGFEAGVKWEDLTDHERAVSSRKMEVYAAMVDLLDQNIGRVVDALEASGELENTFILFMSDNGAEGSTLEAAPLLSSFKTLGDLIAAYYDNSLENIGRHDSYVWYGSRWACAATAPSRGFKGWSTEGGIRCPCLIRFPPFSAAPDAISHSFTTVMDILPTILQLAQVQHPGTTFRGREVVEPRGKSWVNHLVSPSDHPAVHEDARHIHGWELFGNRAIRRGNWKAILLAKQGGEGWELYNVEDDPAEQHNLAETRPEVLEEMLVHWATKTRTGCLACKARKVKCDEAIPCTACVRRGSVCSLKAQERSRRSRTQSPRDQSTTPAPPTQHLPLIAPLPVDRLAAEDRALLDHWHMVAFKSVVTQQDAQDLWQNEVTHLALDHPVILNLVLAISSFEQAYTAHYPSTELKANRRRRDVCAHRGFKYSQNAVAMMRHTVSKANRENGAMCHLASILTLISSYAEGCLKELLRDEKQPPSMLQDLLVTCKLTRGSKAIADTFGVIRPERREKVLFVSEAEPPENGPLDPILRLLDSLAFLNDEKDPAGSFNFIHAIQSTLDKVTCFVDWAFI
;
A
#
# COMPACT_ATOMS: atom_id res chain seq x y z
N MET A 1 -19.09 -17.73 38.74
CA MET A 1 -18.55 -16.39 38.43
C MET A 1 -19.68 -15.61 37.79
N ALA A 2 -20.01 -14.41 38.27
CA ALA A 2 -20.98 -13.57 37.58
C ALA A 2 -20.47 -13.34 36.14
N ALA A 3 -21.35 -13.46 35.14
CA ALA A 3 -20.96 -13.18 33.76
C ALA A 3 -20.42 -11.74 33.70
N THR A 4 -19.15 -11.58 33.33
CA THR A 4 -18.52 -10.27 33.22
C THR A 4 -19.27 -9.46 32.14
N LYS A 5 -19.86 -8.33 32.53
CA LYS A 5 -20.54 -7.38 31.62
C LYS A 5 -19.58 -7.05 30.48
N ARG A 6 -20.07 -7.05 29.23
CA ARG A 6 -19.25 -6.60 28.09
C ARG A 6 -18.82 -5.14 28.32
N PRO A 7 -17.58 -4.76 27.94
CA PRO A 7 -17.09 -3.41 28.20
C PRO A 7 -17.81 -2.38 27.34
N ASN A 8 -17.88 -1.14 27.83
CA ASN A 8 -18.17 0.01 26.98
C ASN A 8 -16.87 0.48 26.30
N PHE A 9 -17.00 1.25 25.23
CA PHE A 9 -15.88 1.83 24.51
C PHE A 9 -16.07 3.33 24.34
N LEU A 10 -15.04 4.11 24.69
CA LEU A 10 -14.96 5.53 24.41
C LEU A 10 -13.69 5.80 23.62
N ILE A 11 -13.85 6.11 22.33
CA ILE A 11 -12.77 6.45 21.42
C ILE A 11 -12.77 7.96 21.20
N ILE A 12 -11.71 8.61 21.67
CA ILE A 12 -11.52 10.07 21.62
C ILE A 12 -10.43 10.37 20.60
N VAL A 13 -10.76 11.21 19.61
CA VAL A 13 -9.83 11.61 18.55
C VAL A 13 -9.64 13.12 18.57
N ALA A 14 -8.41 13.55 18.82
CA ALA A 14 -7.96 14.92 18.59
C ALA A 14 -7.50 15.10 17.13
N ASP A 15 -7.72 16.28 16.55
CA ASP A 15 -7.51 16.58 15.14
C ASP A 15 -6.25 17.44 14.98
N ASP A 16 -5.19 16.88 14.36
CA ASP A 16 -3.86 17.51 14.21
C ASP A 16 -3.08 17.80 15.50
N LEU A 17 -3.35 17.06 16.58
CA LEU A 17 -2.58 17.15 17.82
C LEU A 17 -1.21 16.48 17.66
N GLY A 18 -0.12 17.19 17.97
CA GLY A 18 1.22 16.65 17.89
C GLY A 18 1.59 15.69 19.01
N PHE A 19 2.64 14.90 18.77
CA PHE A 19 3.09 13.82 19.65
C PHE A 19 3.35 14.27 21.09
N SER A 20 3.95 15.45 21.27
CA SER A 20 4.35 15.98 22.58
C SER A 20 3.49 17.15 23.06
N ASP A 21 2.25 17.28 22.58
CA ASP A 21 1.36 18.39 22.96
C ASP A 21 0.55 18.16 24.24
N ILE A 22 0.58 16.96 24.82
CA ILE A 22 -0.09 16.63 26.10
C ILE A 22 0.91 16.27 27.21
N LYS A 23 0.54 16.52 28.47
CA LYS A 23 1.38 16.28 29.67
C LYS A 23 1.92 14.85 29.76
N PRO A 24 1.13 13.78 29.50
CA PRO A 24 1.65 12.41 29.47
C PRO A 24 2.82 12.20 28.48
N TYR A 25 2.96 13.08 27.50
CA TYR A 25 4.00 13.10 26.46
C TYR A 25 4.95 14.30 26.59
N GLY A 26 5.04 14.92 27.77
CA GLY A 26 6.07 15.92 28.09
C GLY A 26 5.71 17.37 27.79
N SER A 27 4.45 17.66 27.44
CA SER A 27 3.98 19.02 27.17
C SER A 27 3.92 19.91 28.41
N GLU A 28 4.10 21.20 28.16
CA GLU A 28 3.83 22.30 29.06
C GLU A 28 2.35 22.69 29.13
N VAL A 29 1.51 22.30 28.17
CA VAL A 29 0.08 22.63 28.11
C VAL A 29 -0.68 21.98 29.27
N ASP A 30 -1.67 22.67 29.84
CA ASP A 30 -2.43 22.13 30.98
C ASP A 30 -3.40 21.03 30.52
N THR A 31 -2.99 19.78 30.64
CA THR A 31 -3.80 18.59 30.31
C THR A 31 -3.87 17.59 31.47
N PRO A 32 -4.40 18.01 32.64
CA PRO A 32 -4.37 17.21 33.87
C PRO A 32 -5.25 15.95 33.81
N VAL A 33 -6.31 15.93 33.00
CA VAL A 33 -7.19 14.76 32.88
C VAL A 33 -6.47 13.64 32.14
N LEU A 34 -5.85 13.93 31.01
CA LEU A 34 -5.01 12.98 30.27
C LEU A 34 -3.80 12.54 31.09
N ASP A 35 -3.18 13.45 31.86
CA ASP A 35 -2.12 13.11 32.82
C ASP A 35 -2.60 12.07 33.84
N ARG A 36 -3.78 12.29 34.44
CA ARG A 36 -4.40 11.35 35.38
C ARG A 36 -4.72 10.01 34.73
N LEU A 37 -5.34 10.01 33.54
CA LEU A 37 -5.67 8.78 32.82
C LEU A 37 -4.41 7.97 32.44
N SER A 38 -3.27 8.63 32.25
CA SER A 38 -2.02 7.97 31.91
C SER A 38 -1.32 7.23 33.05
N LYS A 39 -1.58 7.63 34.31
CA LYS A 39 -0.95 7.02 35.49
C LYS A 39 -1.40 5.58 35.69
N ASP A 40 -2.68 5.32 35.45
CA ASP A 40 -3.29 3.98 35.53
C ASP A 40 -3.63 3.44 34.12
N GLY A 41 -3.00 4.01 33.10
CA GLY A 41 -3.17 3.67 31.69
C GLY A 41 -1.88 3.20 31.04
N ILE A 42 -1.92 3.03 29.72
CA ILE A 42 -0.80 2.62 28.89
C ILE A 42 -0.59 3.69 27.82
N ARG A 43 0.59 4.31 27.81
CA ARG A 43 1.01 5.24 26.75
C ARG A 43 1.68 4.44 25.63
N MET A 44 1.27 4.67 24.39
CA MET A 44 1.88 4.06 23.21
C MET A 44 2.78 5.07 22.52
N THR A 45 4.02 4.70 22.27
CA THR A 45 5.02 5.60 21.63
C THR A 45 5.25 5.28 20.16
N ASN A 46 4.84 4.09 19.71
CA ASN A 46 5.06 3.57 18.36
C ASN A 46 3.72 3.24 17.66
N PHE A 47 2.69 4.06 17.95
CA PHE A 47 1.36 3.99 17.34
C PHE A 47 1.28 4.86 16.09
N HIS A 48 0.79 4.30 14.98
CA HIS A 48 0.77 4.96 13.68
C HIS A 48 -0.61 5.14 13.08
N THR A 49 -0.82 6.28 12.45
CA THR A 49 -2.01 6.64 11.68
C THR A 49 -1.69 6.71 10.18
N ALA A 50 -2.63 7.19 9.38
CA ALA A 50 -2.28 7.73 8.06
C ALA A 50 -1.66 9.14 8.21
N GLN A 51 -1.32 9.73 7.07
CA GLN A 51 -0.66 11.04 6.99
C GLN A 51 -1.65 12.21 7.15
N ALA A 52 -2.97 11.93 7.15
CA ALA A 52 -4.03 12.93 7.24
C ALA A 52 -5.34 12.34 7.79
N CYS A 53 -6.25 13.23 8.16
CA CYS A 53 -7.48 13.00 8.90
C CYS A 53 -8.44 11.97 8.28
N SER A 54 -9.02 12.23 7.09
CA SER A 54 -10.01 11.30 6.50
C SER A 54 -9.44 9.91 6.17
N PRO A 55 -8.21 9.75 5.64
CA PRO A 55 -7.56 8.45 5.56
C PRO A 55 -7.49 7.72 6.90
N THR A 56 -7.01 8.35 7.97
CA THR A 56 -6.92 7.72 9.30
C THR A 56 -8.27 7.29 9.82
N ARG A 57 -9.28 8.15 9.74
CA ARG A 57 -10.64 7.87 10.21
C ARG A 57 -11.26 6.69 9.46
N SER A 58 -10.95 6.57 8.16
CA SER A 58 -11.40 5.42 7.37
C SER A 58 -10.75 4.12 7.82
N MET A 59 -9.47 4.16 8.19
CA MET A 59 -8.73 3.01 8.70
C MET A 59 -9.18 2.61 10.11
N LEU A 60 -9.43 3.59 10.98
CA LEU A 60 -9.96 3.40 12.33
C LEU A 60 -11.26 2.60 12.33
N LEU A 61 -12.23 3.02 11.51
CA LEU A 61 -13.55 2.43 11.50
C LEU A 61 -13.65 1.16 10.66
N SER A 62 -12.64 0.81 9.86
CA SER A 62 -12.68 -0.38 8.98
C SER A 62 -11.62 -1.43 9.30
N GLY A 63 -10.61 -1.11 10.11
CA GLY A 63 -9.49 -1.99 10.40
C GLY A 63 -8.61 -2.32 9.19
N THR A 64 -8.76 -1.62 8.06
CA THR A 64 -7.98 -1.83 6.83
C THR A 64 -7.40 -0.53 6.28
N ASP A 65 -6.61 -0.61 5.21
CA ASP A 65 -5.91 0.54 4.61
C ASP A 65 -6.91 1.51 3.94
N ASN A 66 -6.63 2.81 4.00
CA ASN A 66 -7.49 3.88 3.47
C ASN A 66 -7.77 3.74 1.96
N HIS A 67 -6.84 3.14 1.22
CA HIS A 67 -6.98 2.86 -0.22
C HIS A 67 -8.00 1.76 -0.52
N ILE A 68 -8.40 0.97 0.48
CA ILE A 68 -9.48 0.00 0.36
C ILE A 68 -10.78 0.61 0.86
N ALA A 69 -10.71 1.35 1.98
CA ALA A 69 -11.85 1.93 2.68
C ALA A 69 -12.49 3.15 2.00
N GLY A 70 -11.93 3.65 0.90
CA GLY A 70 -12.55 4.67 0.04
C GLY A 70 -11.93 6.06 0.11
N LEU A 71 -10.92 6.22 0.97
CA LEU A 71 -10.17 7.46 1.18
C LEU A 71 -8.70 7.26 0.78
N GLY A 72 -8.43 6.61 -0.35
CA GLY A 72 -7.10 6.54 -0.96
C GLY A 72 -6.52 7.94 -1.26
N GLN A 73 -7.38 8.96 -1.32
CA GLN A 73 -7.02 10.36 -1.30
C GLN A 73 -8.11 11.16 -0.58
N MET A 74 -7.78 12.33 -0.02
CA MET A 74 -8.74 13.26 0.52
C MET A 74 -9.71 13.76 -0.57
N ALA A 75 -11.01 13.76 -0.27
CA ALA A 75 -12.06 14.15 -1.23
C ALA A 75 -11.90 15.59 -1.71
N GLU A 76 -11.43 16.48 -0.82
CA GLU A 76 -11.16 17.88 -1.08
C GLU A 76 -10.07 18.05 -2.14
N PHE A 77 -9.04 17.20 -2.15
CA PHE A 77 -7.97 17.27 -3.14
C PHE A 77 -8.46 16.99 -4.55
N ALA A 78 -9.43 16.08 -4.69
CA ALA A 78 -10.05 15.82 -5.99
C ALA A 78 -10.78 17.06 -6.50
N LYS A 79 -11.60 17.68 -5.64
CA LYS A 79 -12.35 18.91 -5.95
C LYS A 79 -11.43 20.08 -6.26
N MET A 80 -10.43 20.33 -5.41
CA MET A 80 -9.44 21.39 -5.61
C MET A 80 -8.69 21.20 -6.92
N LYS A 81 -8.19 20.00 -7.23
CA LYS A 81 -7.47 19.74 -8.48
C LYS A 81 -8.37 19.88 -9.71
N LYS A 82 -9.63 19.45 -9.64
CA LYS A 82 -10.61 19.66 -10.71
C LYS A 82 -10.82 21.14 -10.99
N LYS A 83 -11.04 21.94 -9.94
CA LYS A 83 -11.16 23.40 -10.05
C LYS A 83 -9.90 24.04 -10.63
N LEU A 84 -8.73 23.65 -10.12
CA LEU A 84 -7.44 24.21 -10.53
C LEU A 84 -7.06 23.88 -12.00
N THR A 85 -7.42 22.70 -12.48
CA THR A 85 -6.92 22.18 -13.77
C THR A 85 -8.01 22.00 -14.82
N GLY A 86 -9.28 22.22 -14.46
CA GLY A 86 -10.45 21.90 -15.29
C GLY A 86 -10.67 20.40 -15.52
N LYS A 87 -9.92 19.53 -14.84
CA LYS A 87 -9.93 18.08 -15.07
C LYS A 87 -9.92 17.30 -13.77
N ASP A 88 -10.74 16.27 -13.72
CA ASP A 88 -10.68 15.33 -12.61
C ASP A 88 -9.30 14.66 -12.54
N PRO A 89 -8.70 14.52 -11.35
CA PRO A 89 -7.51 13.70 -11.18
C PRO A 89 -7.72 12.27 -11.70
N GLU A 90 -6.64 11.64 -12.19
CA GLU A 90 -6.69 10.26 -12.73
C GLU A 90 -7.16 9.19 -11.73
N TYR A 91 -7.15 9.52 -10.44
CA TYR A 91 -7.62 8.64 -9.38
C TYR A 91 -9.14 8.66 -9.18
N VAL A 92 -9.84 9.67 -9.70
CA VAL A 92 -11.30 9.76 -9.58
C VAL A 92 -11.96 8.60 -10.34
N GLY A 93 -12.94 7.95 -9.71
CA GLY A 93 -13.65 6.79 -10.26
C GLY A 93 -12.91 5.45 -10.10
N LYS A 94 -11.77 5.44 -9.41
CA LYS A 94 -11.04 4.21 -9.08
C LYS A 94 -11.58 3.60 -7.80
N PRO A 95 -11.63 2.26 -7.68
CA PRO A 95 -11.93 1.58 -6.41
C PRO A 95 -11.07 2.14 -5.28
N GLY A 96 -11.68 2.47 -4.15
CA GLY A 96 -10.96 2.98 -2.98
C GLY A 96 -10.65 4.48 -2.99
N TYR A 97 -11.03 5.20 -4.05
CA TYR A 97 -10.88 6.65 -4.19
C TYR A 97 -12.24 7.35 -4.35
N GLU A 98 -13.29 6.77 -3.77
CA GLU A 98 -14.65 7.32 -3.85
C GLU A 98 -14.80 8.66 -3.12
N GLY A 99 -13.95 8.94 -2.11
CA GLY A 99 -13.98 10.18 -1.33
C GLY A 99 -14.92 10.13 -0.12
N TYR A 100 -15.33 8.93 0.29
CA TYR A 100 -16.16 8.64 1.46
C TYR A 100 -15.87 7.23 1.95
N LEU A 101 -16.21 6.91 3.20
CA LEU A 101 -16.07 5.53 3.71
C LEU A 101 -16.97 4.65 2.87
N ASN A 102 -16.39 3.72 2.12
CA ASN A 102 -17.13 2.97 1.11
C ASN A 102 -17.80 1.69 1.68
N TRP A 103 -18.46 0.94 0.81
CA TRP A 103 -19.26 -0.25 1.16
C TRP A 103 -18.46 -1.55 1.02
N ARG A 104 -17.18 -1.47 0.65
CA ARG A 104 -16.23 -2.61 0.61
C ARG A 104 -15.70 -2.95 2.01
N VAL A 105 -16.13 -2.22 3.02
CA VAL A 105 -15.77 -2.44 4.42
C VAL A 105 -17.02 -2.57 5.28
N ALA A 106 -16.95 -3.41 6.31
CA ALA A 106 -17.91 -3.42 7.41
C ALA A 106 -17.37 -2.47 8.48
N ALA A 107 -18.06 -1.33 8.69
CA ALA A 107 -17.59 -0.38 9.68
C ALA A 107 -17.81 -0.92 11.10
N LEU A 108 -16.87 -0.64 12.01
CA LEU A 108 -16.94 -1.00 13.43
C LEU A 108 -18.32 -0.71 14.08
N PRO A 109 -18.91 0.50 13.95
CA PRO A 109 -20.25 0.77 14.46
C PRO A 109 -21.34 -0.11 13.83
N GLU A 110 -21.25 -0.45 12.53
CA GLU A 110 -22.22 -1.37 11.91
C GLU A 110 -22.15 -2.76 12.56
N ILE A 111 -20.93 -3.28 12.79
CA ILE A 111 -20.70 -4.60 13.40
C ILE A 111 -21.18 -4.60 14.86
N LEU A 112 -20.83 -3.57 15.63
CA LEU A 112 -21.20 -3.48 17.05
C LEU A 112 -22.71 -3.27 17.24
N ALA A 113 -23.36 -2.48 16.38
CA ALA A 113 -24.81 -2.32 16.40
C ALA A 113 -25.53 -3.65 16.17
N ASP A 114 -25.07 -4.46 15.21
CA ASP A 114 -25.64 -5.81 14.97
C ASP A 114 -25.37 -6.78 16.14
N ALA A 115 -24.33 -6.51 16.94
CA ALA A 115 -23.99 -7.26 18.16
C ALA A 115 -24.64 -6.70 19.45
N GLY A 116 -25.59 -5.77 19.32
CA GLY A 116 -26.39 -5.23 20.43
C GLY A 116 -25.70 -4.15 21.27
N TYR A 117 -24.73 -3.42 20.70
CA TYR A 117 -24.20 -2.20 21.31
C TYR A 117 -25.03 -0.98 20.89
N LEU A 118 -25.19 -0.03 21.82
CA LEU A 118 -25.60 1.31 21.48
C LEU A 118 -24.41 2.09 20.93
N THR A 119 -24.43 2.42 19.65
CA THR A 119 -23.36 3.19 19.00
C THR A 119 -23.70 4.68 18.98
N ILE A 120 -22.82 5.51 19.53
CA ILE A 120 -23.00 6.94 19.71
C ILE A 120 -21.81 7.69 19.08
N MET A 121 -22.06 8.77 18.34
CA MET A 121 -20.99 9.64 17.82
C MET A 121 -21.29 11.11 18.09
N SER A 122 -20.27 11.87 18.50
CA SER A 122 -20.33 13.32 18.48
C SER A 122 -19.05 13.90 17.88
N GLY A 123 -19.18 14.79 16.89
CA GLY A 123 -18.06 15.55 16.34
C GLY A 123 -17.80 15.35 14.84
N LYS A 124 -16.54 15.53 14.43
CA LYS A 124 -16.06 15.48 13.05
C LYS A 124 -16.17 14.08 12.44
N TRP A 125 -16.85 14.00 11.31
CA TRP A 125 -17.00 12.77 10.53
C TRP A 125 -15.89 12.62 9.48
N HIS A 126 -15.84 13.55 8.52
CA HIS A 126 -14.85 13.58 7.44
C HIS A 126 -14.79 12.33 6.55
N LEU A 127 -15.85 11.51 6.56
CA LEU A 127 -15.94 10.26 5.80
C LEU A 127 -17.07 10.26 4.78
N GLY A 128 -17.55 11.45 4.43
CA GLY A 128 -18.65 11.65 3.48
C GLY A 128 -19.42 12.93 3.79
N MET A 129 -19.99 13.56 2.76
CA MET A 129 -20.68 14.85 2.88
C MET A 129 -22.19 14.79 2.61
N THR A 130 -22.75 13.60 2.37
CA THR A 130 -24.18 13.42 2.04
C THR A 130 -24.87 12.48 3.05
N PRO A 131 -26.20 12.54 3.19
CA PRO A 131 -26.92 11.73 4.18
C PRO A 131 -26.68 10.22 4.07
N ASP A 132 -26.51 9.69 2.86
CA ASP A 132 -26.28 8.27 2.57
C ASP A 132 -24.89 7.76 2.98
N VAL A 133 -23.95 8.66 3.27
CA VAL A 133 -22.58 8.37 3.75
C VAL A 133 -22.32 8.99 5.13
N SER A 134 -23.38 9.43 5.82
CA SER A 134 -23.32 10.08 7.14
C SER A 134 -23.05 9.07 8.28
N PRO A 135 -22.76 9.53 9.52
CA PRO A 135 -22.58 8.63 10.66
C PRO A 135 -23.74 7.64 10.87
N SER A 136 -24.99 8.10 10.74
CA SER A 136 -26.18 7.25 10.92
C SER A 136 -26.27 6.16 9.86
N ALA A 137 -26.01 6.51 8.59
CA ALA A 137 -25.94 5.55 7.49
C ALA A 137 -24.81 4.52 7.66
N ARG A 138 -23.79 4.84 8.46
CA ARG A 138 -22.63 3.98 8.76
C ARG A 138 -22.66 3.39 10.16
N GLY A 139 -23.84 3.23 10.74
CA GLY A 139 -24.06 2.37 11.91
C GLY A 139 -24.17 3.10 13.24
N PHE A 140 -24.03 4.42 13.30
CA PHE A 140 -24.26 5.17 14.54
C PHE A 140 -25.75 5.43 14.79
N LYS A 141 -26.32 4.70 15.76
CA LYS A 141 -27.73 4.84 16.20
C LYS A 141 -28.08 6.23 16.75
N LYS A 142 -27.18 6.85 17.51
CA LYS A 142 -27.28 8.25 17.94
C LYS A 142 -26.06 9.01 17.43
N SER A 143 -26.25 10.13 16.75
CA SER A 143 -25.12 10.92 16.27
C SER A 143 -25.39 12.41 16.15
N PHE A 144 -24.38 13.21 16.48
CA PHE A 144 -24.27 14.61 16.08
C PHE A 144 -22.97 14.78 15.29
N GLY A 145 -23.08 14.99 13.99
CA GLY A 145 -21.98 14.92 13.04
C GLY A 145 -21.70 16.24 12.34
N PHE A 146 -20.46 16.71 12.43
CA PHE A 146 -19.89 17.69 11.52
C PHE A 146 -19.22 16.97 10.35
N LEU A 147 -19.82 17.04 9.16
CA LEU A 147 -19.39 16.24 8.00
C LEU A 147 -18.02 16.65 7.38
N PRO A 148 -17.66 17.94 7.28
CA PRO A 148 -16.43 18.38 6.62
C PRO A 148 -15.15 18.07 7.41
N GLY A 149 -14.02 18.32 6.76
CA GLY A 149 -12.69 18.16 7.36
C GLY A 149 -12.29 19.27 8.35
N CYS A 150 -12.87 20.45 8.23
CA CYS A 150 -12.55 21.61 9.06
C CYS A 150 -13.70 22.62 9.02
N GLY A 151 -13.75 23.52 10.00
CA GLY A 151 -14.76 24.58 10.08
C GLY A 151 -14.42 25.55 11.20
N ASN A 152 -15.09 26.70 11.22
CA ASN A 152 -14.92 27.70 12.27
C ASN A 152 -15.42 27.15 13.62
N HIS A 153 -14.60 27.26 14.67
CA HIS A 153 -14.91 26.69 15.99
C HIS A 153 -16.03 27.43 16.71
N PHE A 154 -16.30 28.68 16.32
CA PHE A 154 -17.35 29.53 16.84
C PHE A 154 -18.56 29.64 15.89
N ASN A 155 -18.65 28.78 14.86
CA ASN A 155 -19.74 28.82 13.86
C ASN A 155 -19.85 30.18 13.11
N TYR A 156 -18.76 30.96 13.08
CA TYR A 156 -18.69 32.19 12.29
C TYR A 156 -18.38 31.88 10.82
N GLU A 157 -19.13 32.50 9.90
CA GLU A 157 -18.82 32.51 8.48
C GLU A 157 -18.84 33.93 7.94
N PRO A 158 -17.84 34.31 7.13
CA PRO A 158 -17.80 35.63 6.52
C PRO A 158 -18.92 35.81 5.50
N GLN A 159 -19.41 37.05 5.37
CA GLN A 159 -20.36 37.41 4.32
C GLN A 159 -19.59 37.77 3.05
N PHE A 160 -19.60 36.87 2.07
CA PHE A 160 -18.95 37.11 0.78
C PHE A 160 -19.80 38.05 -0.08
N ASP A 161 -19.15 38.99 -0.78
CA ASP A 161 -19.83 39.98 -1.65
C ASP A 161 -20.30 39.39 -2.99
N THR A 162 -19.85 38.18 -3.34
CA THR A 162 -20.19 37.45 -4.57
C THR A 162 -20.29 35.94 -4.29
N ASP A 163 -20.65 35.13 -5.29
CA ASP A 163 -20.54 33.66 -5.25
C ASP A 163 -19.06 33.21 -5.20
N GLU A 164 -18.33 33.63 -4.16
CA GLU A 164 -16.94 33.22 -3.94
C GLU A 164 -16.88 31.76 -3.51
N ASP A 165 -15.88 31.06 -4.04
CA ASP A 165 -15.67 29.65 -3.75
C ASP A 165 -15.06 29.48 -2.35
N SER A 166 -15.94 29.33 -1.37
CA SER A 166 -15.64 29.34 0.06
C SER A 166 -15.62 27.94 0.67
N MET A 167 -15.26 26.91 -0.11
CA MET A 167 -15.37 25.50 0.30
C MET A 167 -14.68 25.14 1.62
N LEU A 168 -13.63 25.88 2.04
CA LEU A 168 -12.92 25.69 3.31
C LEU A 168 -13.37 26.67 4.43
N LEU A 169 -14.22 27.64 4.08
CA LEU A 169 -14.67 28.73 4.94
C LEU A 169 -16.17 28.67 5.25
N THR A 170 -16.90 27.70 4.67
CA THR A 170 -18.33 27.48 4.87
C THR A 170 -18.65 26.06 5.30
N SER A 171 -19.73 25.95 6.06
CA SER A 171 -20.24 24.77 6.75
C SER A 171 -21.76 24.60 6.59
N ASP A 172 -22.43 25.53 5.89
CA ASP A 172 -23.85 25.48 5.55
C ASP A 172 -24.21 24.14 4.88
N GLY A 173 -25.20 23.43 5.45
CA GLY A 173 -25.69 22.15 4.91
C GLY A 173 -24.83 20.92 5.24
N PHE A 174 -23.81 21.05 6.09
CA PHE A 174 -22.89 19.95 6.42
C PHE A 174 -22.95 19.49 7.89
N TRP A 175 -24.02 19.83 8.59
CA TRP A 175 -24.31 19.36 9.95
C TRP A 175 -25.44 18.35 9.92
N MET A 176 -25.31 17.28 10.69
CA MET A 176 -26.31 16.22 10.78
C MET A 176 -26.55 15.83 12.24
N GLU A 177 -27.81 15.64 12.62
CA GLU A 177 -28.19 14.95 13.84
C GLU A 177 -29.00 13.71 13.45
N ASN A 178 -28.42 12.54 13.68
CA ASN A 178 -28.90 11.27 13.16
C ASN A 178 -29.05 11.30 11.63
N GLU A 179 -30.26 11.12 11.11
CA GLU A 179 -30.57 11.17 9.68
C GLU A 179 -30.97 12.57 9.20
N LYS A 180 -31.08 13.55 10.11
CA LYS A 180 -31.61 14.88 9.81
C LYS A 180 -30.48 15.88 9.58
N PRO A 181 -30.48 16.60 8.45
CA PRO A 181 -29.67 17.80 8.31
C PRO A 181 -30.03 18.84 9.36
N ILE A 182 -29.03 19.55 9.85
CA ILE A 182 -29.16 20.60 10.86
C ILE A 182 -28.81 21.96 10.22
N ASP A 183 -29.63 22.97 10.48
CA ASP A 183 -29.40 24.34 10.05
C ASP A 183 -28.54 25.05 11.09
N ARG A 184 -27.27 25.27 10.76
CA ARG A 184 -26.29 25.87 11.67
C ARG A 184 -26.68 27.23 12.22
N LYS A 185 -27.55 27.99 11.52
CA LYS A 185 -27.96 29.35 11.93
C LYS A 185 -29.16 29.33 12.87
N LYS A 186 -29.92 28.23 12.88
CA LYS A 186 -31.14 28.10 13.69
C LYS A 186 -30.96 27.14 14.87
N ASP A 187 -30.22 26.07 14.65
CA ASP A 187 -30.19 24.91 15.54
C ASP A 187 -28.92 24.84 16.39
N LEU A 188 -27.83 25.52 15.99
CA LEU A 188 -26.66 25.68 16.86
C LEU A 188 -26.85 26.89 17.77
N PRO A 189 -26.43 26.81 19.03
CA PRO A 189 -26.58 27.91 19.98
C PRO A 189 -25.70 29.11 19.60
N GLU A 190 -26.09 30.30 20.05
CA GLU A 190 -25.35 31.54 19.76
C GLU A 190 -23.93 31.54 20.36
N ASP A 191 -23.74 30.87 21.50
CA ASP A 191 -22.46 30.72 22.20
C ASP A 191 -21.71 29.42 21.81
N PHE A 192 -22.00 28.88 20.63
CA PHE A 192 -21.37 27.66 20.12
C PHE A 192 -19.83 27.75 20.15
N TYR A 193 -19.21 26.77 20.81
CA TYR A 193 -17.79 26.44 20.63
C TYR A 193 -17.66 24.94 20.40
N SER A 194 -17.03 24.54 19.29
CA SER A 194 -17.10 23.16 18.78
C SER A 194 -16.72 22.09 19.82
N THR A 195 -15.62 22.28 20.55
CA THR A 195 -15.14 21.32 21.56
C THR A 195 -16.13 21.15 22.72
N ASN A 196 -16.73 22.25 23.18
CA ASN A 196 -17.74 22.23 24.25
C ASN A 196 -19.01 21.54 23.76
N PHE A 197 -19.52 21.98 22.60
CA PHE A 197 -20.80 21.50 22.09
C PHE A 197 -20.76 20.01 21.69
N PHE A 198 -19.66 19.53 21.10
CA PHE A 198 -19.50 18.10 20.83
C PHE A 198 -19.51 17.27 22.12
N THR A 199 -18.91 17.80 23.18
CA THR A 199 -18.88 17.15 24.48
C THR A 199 -20.26 17.13 25.13
N ASP A 200 -20.99 18.25 25.08
CA ASP A 200 -22.36 18.37 25.55
C ASP A 200 -23.26 17.34 24.86
N LYS A 201 -23.23 17.31 23.53
CA LYS A 201 -24.02 16.34 22.74
C LYS A 201 -23.71 14.89 23.10
N LEU A 202 -22.45 14.54 23.35
CA LEU A 202 -22.11 13.18 23.77
C LEU A 202 -22.68 12.85 25.16
N ILE A 203 -22.49 13.76 26.11
CA ILE A 203 -22.98 13.59 27.49
C ILE A 203 -24.51 13.49 27.48
N ASP A 204 -25.19 14.36 26.74
CA ASP A 204 -26.65 14.33 26.58
C ASP A 204 -27.11 12.99 25.98
N MET A 205 -26.49 12.51 24.89
CA MET A 205 -26.84 11.23 24.29
C MET A 205 -26.62 10.03 25.22
N LEU A 206 -25.63 10.10 26.13
CA LEU A 206 -25.37 9.09 27.15
C LEU A 206 -26.34 9.18 28.33
N ALA A 207 -26.75 10.39 28.73
CA ALA A 207 -27.68 10.65 29.81
C ALA A 207 -29.13 10.31 29.40
N ASP A 208 -29.52 10.68 28.18
CA ASP A 208 -30.85 10.50 27.61
C ASP A 208 -31.07 9.10 27.01
N ARG A 209 -30.31 8.10 27.49
CA ARG A 209 -30.54 6.70 27.15
C ARG A 209 -31.88 6.24 27.75
N THR A 210 -32.69 5.58 26.94
CA THR A 210 -33.90 4.90 27.42
C THR A 210 -33.52 3.77 28.39
N ASP A 211 -34.48 3.24 29.14
CA ASP A 211 -34.22 2.12 30.05
C ASP A 211 -33.70 0.88 29.30
N GLU A 212 -34.18 0.64 28.08
CA GLU A 212 -33.65 -0.43 27.21
C GLU A 212 -32.21 -0.14 26.75
N GLU A 213 -31.90 1.10 26.38
CA GLU A 213 -30.56 1.52 25.97
C GLU A 213 -29.53 1.48 27.12
N LYS A 214 -29.98 1.62 28.38
CA LYS A 214 -29.12 1.49 29.56
C LYS A 214 -28.69 0.05 29.84
N GLU A 215 -29.47 -0.94 29.38
CA GLU A 215 -29.11 -2.37 29.46
C GLU A 215 -28.06 -2.76 28.41
N GLN A 216 -27.89 -1.95 27.36
CA GLN A 216 -26.89 -2.18 26.32
C GLN A 216 -25.52 -1.59 26.72
N PRO A 217 -24.41 -2.28 26.42
CA PRO A 217 -23.11 -1.62 26.42
C PRO A 217 -23.07 -0.58 25.28
N PHE A 218 -22.25 0.46 25.41
CA PHE A 218 -22.13 1.50 24.39
C PHE A 218 -20.75 1.52 23.71
N PHE A 219 -20.76 1.96 22.45
CA PHE A 219 -19.57 2.39 21.71
C PHE A 219 -19.73 3.87 21.38
N SER A 220 -18.94 4.71 22.02
CA SER A 220 -18.94 6.16 21.86
C SER A 220 -17.71 6.62 21.09
N TYR A 221 -17.94 7.38 20.02
CA TYR A 221 -16.90 8.00 19.21
C TYR A 221 -16.96 9.52 19.34
N LEU A 222 -16.00 10.09 20.06
CA LEU A 222 -15.87 11.52 20.30
C LEU A 222 -14.74 12.08 19.45
N ALA A 223 -15.11 12.64 18.31
CA ALA A 223 -14.15 13.06 17.30
C ALA A 223 -14.08 14.59 17.28
N TYR A 224 -13.14 15.18 18.00
CA TYR A 224 -13.01 16.63 18.02
C TYR A 224 -12.56 17.19 16.66
N THR A 225 -12.83 18.49 16.46
CA THR A 225 -12.17 19.31 15.44
C THR A 225 -10.95 20.04 16.01
N ALA A 226 -10.77 20.10 17.34
CA ALA A 226 -9.60 20.72 17.95
C ALA A 226 -8.42 19.73 18.03
N PRO A 227 -7.16 20.21 17.97
CA PRO A 227 -6.73 21.61 17.78
C PRO A 227 -6.48 22.01 16.30
N HIS A 228 -7.27 21.50 15.35
CA HIS A 228 -7.15 21.86 13.93
C HIS A 228 -7.43 23.36 13.70
N TRP A 229 -6.94 23.91 12.59
CA TRP A 229 -7.23 25.28 12.19
C TRP A 229 -8.69 25.47 11.72
N PRO A 230 -9.22 26.72 11.76
CA PRO A 230 -8.58 27.95 12.25
C PRO A 230 -8.31 27.94 13.75
N MET A 231 -7.12 28.38 14.18
CA MET A 231 -6.77 28.39 15.61
C MET A 231 -7.64 29.39 16.37
N GLN A 232 -8.57 28.88 17.17
CA GLN A 232 -9.63 29.63 17.81
C GLN A 232 -9.97 29.06 19.18
N ALA A 233 -9.96 29.91 20.21
CA ALA A 233 -10.30 29.53 21.57
C ALA A 233 -10.84 30.74 22.36
N PRO A 234 -11.73 30.52 23.35
CA PRO A 234 -12.15 31.52 24.30
C PRO A 234 -10.98 32.29 24.92
N GLN A 235 -11.07 33.62 24.91
CA GLN A 235 -9.96 34.52 25.24
C GLN A 235 -9.40 34.28 26.65
N GLU A 236 -10.28 33.98 27.61
CA GLU A 236 -9.92 33.71 29.00
C GLU A 236 -9.01 32.49 29.15
N VAL A 237 -9.08 31.52 28.24
CA VAL A 237 -8.17 30.37 28.23
C VAL A 237 -6.86 30.72 27.52
N VAL A 238 -6.92 31.47 26.41
CA VAL A 238 -5.73 31.99 25.71
C VAL A 238 -4.86 32.82 26.66
N ASP A 239 -5.48 33.64 27.50
CA ASP A 239 -4.78 34.51 28.45
C ASP A 239 -3.94 33.75 29.48
N LYS A 240 -4.26 32.48 29.79
CA LYS A 240 -3.42 31.62 30.65
C LYS A 240 -2.04 31.36 30.07
N TYR A 241 -1.91 31.42 28.75
CA TYR A 241 -0.69 31.07 28.02
C TYR A 241 0.13 32.29 27.59
N ARG A 242 -0.33 33.51 27.91
CA ARG A 242 0.32 34.76 27.53
C ARG A 242 1.81 34.78 27.90
N GLY A 243 2.68 34.98 26.91
CA GLY A 243 4.13 35.08 27.06
C GLY A 243 4.85 33.74 27.23
N LYS A 244 4.12 32.61 27.28
CA LYS A 244 4.72 31.28 27.48
C LYS A 244 5.58 30.84 26.30
N TYR A 245 5.30 31.37 25.11
CA TYR A 245 5.90 30.94 23.85
C TYR A 245 6.86 31.97 23.24
N ASP A 246 7.20 33.05 23.97
CA ASP A 246 8.07 34.14 23.49
C ASP A 246 9.49 33.69 23.11
N ASN A 247 9.94 32.57 23.67
CA ASN A 247 11.24 31.98 23.35
C ASN A 247 11.25 31.18 22.02
N GLY A 248 10.11 31.06 21.35
CA GLY A 248 10.00 30.50 20.02
C GLY A 248 9.95 28.98 19.91
N PRO A 249 9.68 28.46 18.71
CA PRO A 249 9.42 27.04 18.44
C PRO A 249 10.66 26.17 18.64
N ASP A 250 11.86 26.68 18.34
CA ASP A 250 13.09 25.90 18.45
C ASP A 250 13.44 25.62 19.91
N LYS A 251 13.21 26.60 20.80
CA LYS A 251 13.36 26.38 22.24
C LYS A 251 12.33 25.39 22.77
N LEU A 252 11.07 25.54 22.35
CA LEU A 252 10.01 24.60 22.73
C LEU A 252 10.32 23.17 22.28
N ARG A 253 10.82 22.99 21.05
CA ARG A 253 11.25 21.70 20.50
C ARG A 253 12.28 21.00 21.40
N LEU A 254 13.30 21.74 21.83
CA LEU A 254 14.34 21.20 22.71
C LEU A 254 13.81 20.90 24.12
N ASP A 255 12.92 21.73 24.65
CA ASP A 255 12.29 21.51 25.95
C ASP A 255 11.43 20.25 25.95
N ARG A 256 10.61 20.06 24.92
CA ARG A 256 9.77 18.87 24.76
C ARG A 256 10.60 17.61 24.54
N LEU A 257 11.67 17.66 23.73
CA LEU A 257 12.61 16.55 23.61
C LEU A 257 13.22 16.18 24.97
N SER A 258 13.65 17.17 25.75
CA SER A 258 14.20 16.92 27.09
C SER A 258 13.17 16.26 28.03
N LYS A 259 11.90 16.65 27.93
CA LYS A 259 10.82 16.04 28.72
C LYS A 259 10.47 14.63 28.26
N LEU A 260 10.41 14.38 26.96
CA LEU A 260 10.22 13.04 26.40
C LEU A 260 11.30 12.07 26.89
N LYS A 261 12.57 12.50 26.90
CA LYS A 261 13.69 11.72 27.44
C LYS A 261 13.54 11.46 28.94
N ALA A 262 13.19 12.47 29.71
CA ALA A 262 13.00 12.35 31.16
C ALA A 262 11.85 11.40 31.54
N LEU A 263 10.82 11.30 30.67
CA LEU A 263 9.68 10.39 30.84
C LEU A 263 9.93 8.98 30.30
N GLY A 264 11.09 8.71 29.69
CA GLY A 264 11.40 7.41 29.07
C GLY A 264 10.60 7.11 27.80
N LEU A 265 9.99 8.12 27.17
CA LEU A 265 9.20 7.96 25.95
C LEU A 265 10.08 7.88 24.68
N VAL A 266 11.30 8.39 24.77
CA VAL A 266 12.35 8.29 23.75
C VAL A 266 13.69 8.03 24.44
N ALA A 267 14.63 7.39 23.75
CA ALA A 267 15.92 7.07 24.33
C ALA A 267 16.76 8.35 24.62
N PRO A 268 17.64 8.33 25.64
CA PRO A 268 18.37 9.53 26.09
C PRO A 268 19.29 10.17 25.03
N ASP A 269 19.78 9.37 24.08
CA ASP A 269 20.69 9.74 23.01
C ASP A 269 19.99 10.21 21.73
N VAL A 270 18.66 10.07 21.63
CA VAL A 270 17.90 10.51 20.45
C VAL A 270 18.02 12.01 20.23
N GLU A 271 18.36 12.42 19.00
CA GLU A 271 18.39 13.81 18.57
C GLU A 271 17.14 14.15 17.76
N ALA A 272 16.64 15.39 17.89
CA ALA A 272 15.49 15.83 17.11
C ALA A 272 15.87 16.10 15.66
N ALA A 273 15.07 15.61 14.72
CA ALA A 273 15.17 15.95 13.30
C ALA A 273 15.10 17.47 13.11
N ASP A 274 15.90 17.99 12.17
CA ASP A 274 15.85 19.39 11.80
C ASP A 274 14.44 19.82 11.34
N PRO A 275 13.98 21.04 11.67
CA PRO A 275 12.70 21.54 11.19
C PRO A 275 12.64 21.52 9.67
N VAL A 276 11.51 21.06 9.12
CA VAL A 276 11.23 21.03 7.68
C VAL A 276 9.99 21.86 7.36
N GLY A 277 9.63 22.02 6.09
CA GLY A 277 8.47 22.80 5.65
C GLY A 277 8.84 24.19 5.11
N PHE A 278 7.82 24.99 4.80
CA PHE A 278 8.00 26.28 4.12
C PHE A 278 8.84 27.27 4.95
N GLU A 279 8.71 27.24 6.28
CA GLU A 279 9.40 28.16 7.19
C GLU A 279 10.68 27.56 7.77
N ALA A 280 11.12 26.38 7.30
CA ALA A 280 12.33 25.71 7.82
C ALA A 280 13.57 26.62 7.80
N GLY A 281 13.70 27.50 6.81
CA GLY A 281 14.81 28.45 6.72
C GLY A 281 14.69 29.72 7.58
N VAL A 282 13.50 30.02 8.14
CA VAL A 282 13.22 31.27 8.85
C VAL A 282 13.46 31.09 10.35
N LYS A 283 14.57 31.61 10.89
CA LYS A 283 14.88 31.45 12.32
C LYS A 283 14.11 32.44 13.17
N TRP A 284 13.84 32.07 14.43
CA TRP A 284 13.08 32.89 15.37
C TRP A 284 13.77 34.24 15.67
N GLU A 285 15.10 34.21 15.77
CA GLU A 285 15.93 35.40 15.99
C GLU A 285 15.93 36.38 14.80
N ASP A 286 15.61 35.90 13.59
CA ASP A 286 15.59 36.72 12.37
C ASP A 286 14.25 37.45 12.16
N LEU A 287 13.20 37.06 12.92
CA LEU A 287 11.90 37.71 12.87
C LEU A 287 11.94 39.11 13.52
N THR A 288 11.03 39.98 13.11
CA THR A 288 10.74 41.23 13.83
C THR A 288 10.00 40.94 15.15
N ASP A 289 9.97 41.92 16.06
CA ASP A 289 9.21 41.78 17.32
C ASP A 289 7.72 41.52 17.07
N HIS A 290 7.15 42.17 16.04
CA HIS A 290 5.74 41.98 15.68
C HIS A 290 5.48 40.57 15.13
N GLU A 291 6.33 40.07 14.24
CA GLU A 291 6.20 38.70 13.71
C GLU A 291 6.33 37.64 14.80
N ARG A 292 7.27 37.82 15.75
CA ARG A 292 7.39 36.96 16.94
C ARG A 292 6.14 37.00 17.81
N ALA A 293 5.58 38.19 18.06
CA ALA A 293 4.38 38.34 18.87
C ALA A 293 3.17 37.64 18.22
N VAL A 294 2.99 37.83 16.91
CA VAL A 294 1.93 37.16 16.13
C VAL A 294 2.11 35.64 16.15
N SER A 295 3.33 35.15 15.93
CA SER A 295 3.62 33.71 15.93
C SER A 295 3.45 33.08 17.32
N SER A 296 3.88 33.76 18.39
CA SER A 296 3.67 33.32 19.77
C SER A 296 2.19 33.26 20.11
N ARG A 297 1.41 34.30 19.75
CA ARG A 297 -0.05 34.31 19.96
C ARG A 297 -0.74 33.13 19.28
N LYS A 298 -0.34 32.75 18.07
CA LYS A 298 -0.87 31.55 17.40
C LYS A 298 -0.65 30.28 18.24
N MET A 299 0.51 30.13 18.86
CA MET A 299 0.82 29.01 19.76
C MET A 299 0.08 29.10 21.11
N GLU A 300 -0.13 30.31 21.65
CA GLU A 300 -0.97 30.53 22.84
C GLU A 300 -2.41 30.07 22.62
N VAL A 301 -2.98 30.40 21.46
CA VAL A 301 -4.32 29.94 21.08
C VAL A 301 -4.36 28.44 20.89
N TYR A 302 -3.37 27.85 20.19
CA TYR A 302 -3.26 26.39 20.05
C TYR A 302 -3.23 25.68 21.41
N ALA A 303 -2.41 26.17 22.34
CA ALA A 303 -2.33 25.63 23.69
C ALA A 303 -3.65 25.73 24.45
N ALA A 304 -4.39 26.83 24.28
CA ALA A 304 -5.73 26.99 24.85
C ALA A 304 -6.75 26.00 24.25
N MET A 305 -6.67 25.71 22.96
CA MET A 305 -7.52 24.68 22.33
C MET A 305 -7.25 23.28 22.90
N VAL A 306 -5.98 22.95 23.14
CA VAL A 306 -5.58 21.66 23.74
C VAL A 306 -5.97 21.57 25.22
N ASP A 307 -5.83 22.66 25.99
CA ASP A 307 -6.33 22.78 27.37
C ASP A 307 -7.86 22.54 27.42
N LEU A 308 -8.63 23.22 26.56
CA LEU A 308 -10.08 23.02 26.47
C LEU A 308 -10.48 21.61 26.04
N LEU A 309 -9.69 20.98 25.18
CA LEU A 309 -9.90 19.59 24.80
C LEU A 309 -9.77 18.68 26.04
N ASP A 310 -8.73 18.86 26.87
CA ASP A 310 -8.56 18.07 28.10
C ASP A 310 -9.66 18.34 29.14
N GLN A 311 -10.03 19.61 29.35
CA GLN A 311 -11.14 19.97 30.23
C GLN A 311 -12.44 19.25 29.82
N ASN A 312 -12.73 19.21 28.52
CA ASN A 312 -13.92 18.56 28.00
C ASN A 312 -13.86 17.03 28.07
N ILE A 313 -12.68 16.42 27.87
CA ILE A 313 -12.47 15.00 28.17
C ILE A 313 -12.77 14.72 29.65
N GLY A 314 -12.35 15.62 30.55
CA GLY A 314 -12.70 15.57 31.97
C GLY A 314 -14.19 15.46 32.22
N ARG A 315 -14.99 16.31 31.57
CA ARG A 315 -16.46 16.30 31.69
C ARG A 315 -17.07 14.95 31.28
N VAL A 316 -16.55 14.31 30.22
CA VAL A 316 -17.01 12.98 29.81
C VAL A 316 -16.61 11.92 30.83
N VAL A 317 -15.36 11.95 31.30
CA VAL A 317 -14.87 11.01 32.33
C VAL A 317 -15.69 11.14 33.61
N ASP A 318 -15.97 12.36 34.06
CA ASP A 318 -16.78 12.63 35.24
C ASP A 318 -18.23 12.15 35.05
N ALA A 319 -18.81 12.28 33.85
CA ALA A 319 -20.13 11.72 33.55
C ALA A 319 -20.15 10.18 33.56
N LEU A 320 -19.08 9.53 33.09
CA LEU A 320 -18.92 8.08 33.17
C LEU A 320 -18.72 7.61 34.63
N GLU A 321 -18.02 8.38 35.44
CA GLU A 321 -17.84 8.11 36.87
C GLU A 321 -19.16 8.25 37.62
N ALA A 322 -19.89 9.34 37.40
CA ALA A 322 -21.19 9.60 38.02
C ALA A 322 -22.25 8.56 37.66
N SER A 323 -22.17 7.97 36.46
CA SER A 323 -23.05 6.88 36.03
C SER A 323 -22.56 5.47 36.43
N GLY A 324 -21.36 5.37 37.03
CA GLY A 324 -20.76 4.09 37.44
C GLY A 324 -20.27 3.22 36.29
N GLU A 325 -20.15 3.76 35.07
CA GLU A 325 -19.72 3.02 33.88
C GLU A 325 -18.21 3.13 33.61
N LEU A 326 -17.51 4.07 34.27
CA LEU A 326 -16.08 4.34 34.03
C LEU A 326 -15.21 3.09 34.16
N GLU A 327 -15.38 2.28 35.22
CA GLU A 327 -14.54 1.10 35.48
C GLU A 327 -14.66 0.00 34.41
N ASN A 328 -15.80 -0.07 33.72
CA ASN A 328 -16.05 -1.01 32.63
C ASN A 328 -15.92 -0.36 31.24
N THR A 329 -15.34 0.84 31.15
CA THR A 329 -15.16 1.54 29.87
C THR A 329 -13.70 1.49 29.44
N PHE A 330 -13.45 0.92 28.26
CA PHE A 330 -12.18 1.05 27.55
C PHE A 330 -12.12 2.45 26.94
N ILE A 331 -11.21 3.28 27.43
CA ILE A 331 -10.98 4.63 26.94
C ILE A 331 -9.71 4.62 26.09
N LEU A 332 -9.82 5.10 24.85
CA LEU A 332 -8.68 5.34 23.96
C LEU A 332 -8.68 6.79 23.55
N PHE A 333 -7.57 7.47 23.79
CA PHE A 333 -7.28 8.80 23.29
C PHE A 333 -6.20 8.72 22.22
N MET A 334 -6.39 9.35 21.07
CA MET A 334 -5.38 9.44 20.02
C MET A 334 -5.48 10.75 19.24
N SER A 335 -4.41 11.12 18.52
CA SER A 335 -4.55 12.03 17.37
C SER A 335 -4.70 11.26 16.06
N ASP A 336 -5.32 11.87 15.05
CA ASP A 336 -5.55 11.24 13.75
C ASP A 336 -4.38 11.38 12.75
N ASN A 337 -3.42 12.27 13.00
CA ASN A 337 -2.17 12.39 12.24
C ASN A 337 -1.15 13.23 13.02
N GLY A 338 0.06 13.37 12.48
CA GLY A 338 1.04 14.30 13.02
C GLY A 338 0.51 15.74 13.11
N ALA A 339 1.23 16.58 13.86
CA ALA A 339 0.90 17.99 14.03
C ALA A 339 0.74 18.68 12.66
N GLU A 340 -0.20 19.61 12.50
CA GLU A 340 -0.30 20.37 11.23
C GLU A 340 0.94 21.24 11.04
N GLY A 341 1.52 21.32 9.85
CA GLY A 341 2.64 22.23 9.58
C GLY A 341 2.52 22.93 8.23
N SER A 342 1.40 22.73 7.53
CA SER A 342 1.14 23.30 6.22
C SER A 342 0.86 24.80 6.33
N THR A 343 1.33 25.55 5.33
CA THR A 343 1.02 26.96 5.13
C THR A 343 -0.08 27.08 4.07
N LEU A 344 -1.33 27.26 4.50
CA LEU A 344 -2.51 27.26 3.63
C LEU A 344 -2.65 28.52 2.77
N GLU A 345 -2.01 29.63 3.15
CA GLU A 345 -1.94 30.88 2.38
C GLU A 345 -1.46 30.66 0.93
N ALA A 346 -0.59 29.68 0.71
CA ALA A 346 -0.03 29.36 -0.59
C ALA A 346 -0.91 28.41 -1.44
N ALA A 347 -2.06 27.95 -0.93
CA ALA A 347 -2.98 27.12 -1.69
C ALA A 347 -3.75 27.96 -2.71
N PRO A 348 -3.56 27.75 -4.03
CA PRO A 348 -4.32 28.49 -5.02
C PRO A 348 -5.80 28.09 -4.96
N LEU A 349 -6.70 29.07 -4.82
CA LEU A 349 -8.13 28.91 -5.08
C LEU A 349 -8.36 29.40 -6.52
N LEU A 350 -8.92 28.57 -7.39
CA LEU A 350 -9.24 28.98 -8.77
C LEU A 350 -10.76 29.09 -8.95
N SER A 351 -11.26 30.28 -8.64
CA SER A 351 -12.49 30.84 -9.21
C SER A 351 -12.38 32.36 -9.43
N SER A 352 -11.49 33.03 -8.70
CA SER A 352 -11.00 34.39 -8.95
C SER A 352 -9.46 34.36 -8.84
N PHE A 353 -8.73 35.37 -9.29
CA PHE A 353 -7.26 35.45 -9.12
C PHE A 353 -6.81 35.63 -7.65
N LYS A 354 -7.59 35.11 -6.69
CA LYS A 354 -7.43 35.24 -5.23
C LYS A 354 -6.97 33.90 -4.63
N THR A 355 -5.96 33.94 -3.78
CA THR A 355 -5.56 32.84 -2.90
C THR A 355 -6.50 32.73 -1.70
N LEU A 356 -6.41 31.63 -0.93
CA LEU A 356 -7.09 31.57 0.38
C LEU A 356 -6.62 32.71 1.30
N GLY A 357 -5.35 33.10 1.20
CA GLY A 357 -4.81 34.26 1.92
C GLY A 357 -5.52 35.57 1.58
N ASP A 358 -5.85 35.80 0.30
CA ASP A 358 -6.57 37.01 -0.12
C ASP A 358 -8.00 37.07 0.43
N LEU A 359 -8.68 35.92 0.50
CA LEU A 359 -10.01 35.83 1.13
C LEU A 359 -9.93 36.07 2.64
N ILE A 360 -8.95 35.46 3.30
CA ILE A 360 -8.73 35.67 4.74
C ILE A 360 -8.45 37.15 5.01
N ALA A 361 -7.57 37.78 4.26
CA ALA A 361 -7.23 39.20 4.43
C ALA A 361 -8.41 40.15 4.16
N ALA A 362 -9.35 39.76 3.30
CA ALA A 362 -10.53 40.57 2.98
C ALA A 362 -11.66 40.45 4.02
N TYR A 363 -11.79 39.29 4.65
CA TYR A 363 -13.00 38.94 5.43
C TYR A 363 -12.73 38.55 6.89
N TYR A 364 -11.48 38.45 7.33
CA TYR A 364 -11.10 38.11 8.70
C TYR A 364 -10.13 39.15 9.27
N ASP A 365 -10.13 39.29 10.60
CA ASP A 365 -9.18 40.12 11.33
C ASP A 365 -8.13 39.25 12.02
N ASN A 366 -6.93 39.23 11.43
CA ASN A 366 -5.75 38.55 11.96
C ASN A 366 -4.76 39.50 12.65
N SER A 367 -5.22 40.68 13.11
CA SER A 367 -4.43 41.55 13.99
C SER A 367 -4.04 40.81 15.27
N LEU A 368 -2.90 41.19 15.86
CA LEU A 368 -2.33 40.51 17.02
C LEU A 368 -3.34 40.39 18.18
N GLU A 369 -4.16 41.41 18.39
CA GLU A 369 -5.18 41.47 19.44
C GLU A 369 -6.39 40.58 19.15
N ASN A 370 -6.65 40.24 17.88
CA ASN A 370 -7.82 39.47 17.47
C ASN A 370 -7.54 37.97 17.21
N ILE A 371 -6.28 37.57 16.99
CA ILE A 371 -5.92 36.17 16.80
C ILE A 371 -6.46 35.29 17.93
N GLY A 372 -7.26 34.29 17.55
CA GLY A 372 -7.93 33.33 18.45
C GLY A 372 -9.44 33.54 18.57
N ARG A 373 -9.96 34.67 18.08
CA ARG A 373 -11.40 34.98 18.10
C ARG A 373 -12.12 34.40 16.88
N HIS A 374 -13.46 34.41 16.97
CA HIS A 374 -14.38 33.84 15.97
C HIS A 374 -14.16 34.33 14.52
N ASP A 375 -13.70 35.56 14.34
CA ASP A 375 -13.46 36.24 13.07
C ASP A 375 -11.96 36.39 12.76
N SER A 376 -11.10 35.61 13.43
CA SER A 376 -9.72 35.37 13.02
C SER A 376 -9.59 34.01 12.32
N TYR A 377 -8.63 33.87 11.40
CA TYR A 377 -8.37 32.63 10.68
C TYR A 377 -6.88 32.44 10.47
N VAL A 378 -6.26 31.66 11.35
CA VAL A 378 -4.81 31.43 11.34
C VAL A 378 -4.44 29.96 11.55
N TRP A 379 -3.20 29.65 11.19
CA TRP A 379 -2.45 28.45 11.58
C TRP A 379 -1.08 28.88 12.11
N TYR A 380 -0.50 28.06 12.98
CA TYR A 380 0.80 28.30 13.63
C TYR A 380 2.05 28.03 12.75
N GLY A 381 1.96 27.24 11.66
CA GLY A 381 3.08 27.01 10.75
C GLY A 381 4.00 25.83 11.12
N SER A 382 4.96 25.57 10.24
CA SER A 382 5.78 24.35 10.18
C SER A 382 6.77 24.19 11.34
N ARG A 383 7.28 25.28 11.89
CA ARG A 383 8.26 25.22 13.00
C ARG A 383 7.62 24.84 14.33
N TRP A 384 6.44 25.37 14.64
CA TRP A 384 5.67 24.95 15.81
C TRP A 384 5.21 23.49 15.67
N ALA A 385 4.82 23.06 14.47
CA ALA A 385 4.54 21.65 14.18
C ALA A 385 5.73 20.74 14.50
N CYS A 386 6.92 21.09 14.01
CA CYS A 386 8.15 20.32 14.26
C CYS A 386 8.54 20.31 15.74
N ALA A 387 8.15 21.34 16.52
CA ALA A 387 8.34 21.33 17.97
C ALA A 387 7.49 20.25 18.66
N ALA A 388 6.30 19.96 18.12
CA ALA A 388 5.39 18.95 18.66
C ALA A 388 5.69 17.53 18.17
N THR A 389 6.19 17.37 16.94
CA THR A 389 6.51 16.06 16.36
C THR A 389 7.89 15.55 16.77
N ALA A 390 8.77 16.43 17.26
CA ALA A 390 10.11 16.05 17.72
C ALA A 390 10.08 14.85 18.68
N PRO A 391 11.02 13.89 18.54
CA PRO A 391 12.21 13.95 17.67
C PRO A 391 11.97 13.67 16.18
N SER A 392 10.76 13.27 15.79
CA SER A 392 10.47 12.77 14.45
C SER A 392 10.62 13.82 13.35
N ARG A 393 10.99 13.38 12.14
CA ARG A 393 11.05 14.23 10.96
C ARG A 393 9.67 14.53 10.40
N GLY A 394 9.44 15.79 10.03
CA GLY A 394 8.21 16.21 9.35
C GLY A 394 7.00 16.33 10.27
N PHE A 395 5.84 16.37 9.63
CA PHE A 395 4.55 16.70 10.24
C PHE A 395 3.41 16.20 9.32
N LYS A 396 2.16 16.55 9.60
CA LYS A 396 0.99 16.15 8.79
C LYS A 396 1.22 16.25 7.28
N GLY A 397 0.74 15.26 6.54
CA GLY A 397 0.88 15.14 5.09
C GLY A 397 2.20 14.53 4.62
N TRP A 398 3.15 14.25 5.52
CA TRP A 398 4.40 13.57 5.22
C TRP A 398 4.32 12.09 5.60
N SER A 399 5.04 11.24 4.86
CA SER A 399 5.16 9.80 5.15
C SER A 399 6.26 9.46 6.19
N THR A 400 6.97 10.47 6.68
CA THR A 400 7.96 10.42 7.77
C THR A 400 7.28 10.23 9.12
N GLU A 401 8.01 9.81 10.16
CA GLU A 401 7.48 9.53 11.49
C GLU A 401 6.72 10.73 12.08
N GLY A 402 7.11 11.96 11.77
CA GLY A 402 6.42 13.15 12.28
C GLY A 402 5.02 13.35 11.69
N GLY A 403 4.71 12.74 10.54
CA GLY A 403 3.38 12.80 9.93
C GLY A 403 2.46 11.64 10.30
N ILE A 404 3.01 10.52 10.78
CA ILE A 404 2.26 9.28 10.99
C ILE A 404 2.33 8.73 12.43
N ARG A 405 3.32 9.09 13.24
CA ARG A 405 3.45 8.63 14.64
C ARG A 405 2.72 9.60 15.56
N CYS A 406 1.69 9.11 16.22
CA CYS A 406 0.76 9.94 17.00
C CYS A 406 0.76 9.56 18.49
N PRO A 407 0.40 10.49 19.39
CA PRO A 407 0.18 10.12 20.78
C PRO A 407 -1.05 9.20 20.85
N CYS A 408 -0.97 8.16 21.67
CA CYS A 408 -2.07 7.22 21.90
C CYS A 408 -2.04 6.72 23.34
N LEU A 409 -3.10 6.98 24.08
CA LEU A 409 -3.25 6.62 25.49
C LEU A 409 -4.45 5.69 25.64
N ILE A 410 -4.26 4.58 26.35
CA ILE A 410 -5.31 3.63 26.66
C ILE A 410 -5.51 3.59 28.16
N ARG A 411 -6.76 3.61 28.63
CA ARG A 411 -7.10 3.30 30.01
C ARG A 411 -8.22 2.26 30.01
N PHE A 412 -7.94 1.11 30.61
CA PHE A 412 -8.93 0.06 30.83
C PHE A 412 -8.52 -0.76 32.07
N PRO A 413 -9.16 -0.55 33.24
CA PRO A 413 -8.75 -1.19 34.50
C PRO A 413 -8.61 -2.71 34.44
N PRO A 414 -9.45 -3.46 33.70
CA PRO A 414 -9.28 -4.90 33.57
C PRO A 414 -7.94 -5.36 32.99
N PHE A 415 -7.19 -4.51 32.28
CA PHE A 415 -5.85 -4.85 31.80
C PHE A 415 -4.79 -4.90 32.93
N SER A 416 -5.08 -4.35 34.12
CA SER A 416 -4.13 -4.35 35.26
C SER A 416 -2.74 -3.82 34.88
N ALA A 417 -2.70 -2.72 34.13
CA ALA A 417 -1.45 -2.09 33.68
C ALA A 417 -0.59 -1.67 34.89
N ALA A 418 0.74 -1.78 34.74
CA ALA A 418 1.65 -1.20 35.72
C ALA A 418 1.48 0.34 35.75
N PRO A 419 1.68 0.98 36.91
CA PRO A 419 1.70 2.44 36.97
C PRO A 419 2.66 3.03 35.95
N ASP A 420 2.22 4.08 35.26
CA ASP A 420 3.00 4.79 34.24
C ASP A 420 3.42 3.90 33.04
N ALA A 421 2.71 2.81 32.75
CA ALA A 421 3.07 1.88 31.68
C ALA A 421 3.27 2.56 30.31
N ILE A 422 4.33 2.13 29.61
CA ILE A 422 4.66 2.56 28.26
C ILE A 422 4.81 1.32 27.38
N SER A 423 4.16 1.33 26.21
CA SER A 423 4.41 0.35 25.16
C SER A 423 5.13 1.00 23.98
N HIS A 424 6.22 0.35 23.56
CA HIS A 424 6.99 0.69 22.37
C HIS A 424 6.69 -0.26 21.19
N SER A 425 5.76 -1.22 21.36
CA SER A 425 5.37 -2.14 20.28
C SER A 425 4.85 -1.34 19.09
N PHE A 426 5.27 -1.71 17.88
CA PHE A 426 4.67 -1.17 16.67
C PHE A 426 3.17 -1.48 16.66
N THR A 427 2.35 -0.45 16.52
CA THR A 427 0.90 -0.56 16.34
C THR A 427 0.39 0.46 15.34
N THR A 428 -0.81 0.23 14.82
CA THR A 428 -1.46 1.14 13.87
C THR A 428 -2.92 1.35 14.22
N VAL A 429 -3.51 2.42 13.69
CA VAL A 429 -4.94 2.71 13.82
C VAL A 429 -5.84 1.57 13.31
N MET A 430 -5.36 0.74 12.36
CA MET A 430 -6.10 -0.41 11.83
C MET A 430 -6.33 -1.51 12.89
N ASP A 431 -5.54 -1.52 13.94
CA ASP A 431 -5.58 -2.51 15.00
C ASP A 431 -6.72 -2.25 16.01
N ILE A 432 -7.31 -1.05 16.00
CA ILE A 432 -8.35 -0.65 16.95
C ILE A 432 -9.63 -1.47 16.74
N LEU A 433 -10.07 -1.65 15.49
CA LEU A 433 -11.25 -2.47 15.17
C LEU A 433 -11.11 -3.90 15.72
N PRO A 434 -10.08 -4.70 15.37
CA PRO A 434 -9.96 -6.06 15.89
C PRO A 434 -9.77 -6.10 17.42
N THR A 435 -9.15 -5.08 18.03
CA THR A 435 -9.04 -4.96 19.49
C THR A 435 -10.40 -4.80 20.15
N ILE A 436 -11.23 -3.88 19.65
CA ILE A 436 -12.58 -3.64 20.18
C ILE A 436 -13.45 -4.88 19.97
N LEU A 437 -13.39 -5.52 18.81
CA LEU A 437 -14.13 -6.76 18.54
C LEU A 437 -13.72 -7.89 19.51
N GLN A 438 -12.43 -8.08 19.78
CA GLN A 438 -11.97 -9.07 20.75
C GLN A 438 -12.48 -8.78 22.16
N LEU A 439 -12.39 -7.53 22.63
CA LEU A 439 -12.90 -7.12 23.94
C LEU A 439 -14.42 -7.24 24.05
N ALA A 440 -15.12 -6.95 22.96
CA ALA A 440 -16.58 -7.09 22.85
C ALA A 440 -17.05 -8.54 22.73
N GLN A 441 -16.13 -9.48 22.51
CA GLN A 441 -16.41 -10.89 22.19
C GLN A 441 -17.27 -11.03 20.92
N VAL A 442 -16.99 -10.21 19.92
CA VAL A 442 -17.68 -10.17 18.62
C VAL A 442 -16.71 -10.60 17.52
N GLN A 443 -17.15 -11.42 16.59
CA GLN A 443 -16.35 -11.82 15.43
C GLN A 443 -16.53 -10.84 14.27
N HIS A 444 -15.48 -10.61 13.49
CA HIS A 444 -15.62 -9.90 12.22
C HIS A 444 -16.49 -10.73 11.26
N PRO A 445 -17.35 -10.12 10.42
CA PRO A 445 -18.22 -10.85 9.48
C PRO A 445 -17.49 -11.58 8.32
N GLY A 446 -16.16 -11.66 8.33
CA GLY A 446 -15.37 -12.22 7.22
C GLY A 446 -15.49 -11.39 5.95
N THR A 447 -15.77 -12.04 4.82
CA THR A 447 -15.79 -11.41 3.48
C THR A 447 -17.18 -10.98 2.99
N THR A 448 -18.22 -11.22 3.78
CA THR A 448 -19.61 -10.88 3.42
C THR A 448 -20.34 -10.30 4.61
N PHE A 449 -20.92 -9.11 4.47
CA PHE A 449 -21.67 -8.45 5.53
C PHE A 449 -22.94 -7.82 4.97
N ARG A 450 -24.11 -8.08 5.59
CA ARG A 450 -25.42 -7.56 5.14
C ARG A 450 -25.69 -7.73 3.62
N GLY A 451 -25.26 -8.86 3.05
CA GLY A 451 -25.46 -9.18 1.63
C GLY A 451 -24.52 -8.48 0.65
N ARG A 452 -23.51 -7.73 1.13
CA ARG A 452 -22.44 -7.14 0.30
C ARG A 452 -21.08 -7.77 0.60
N GLU A 453 -20.20 -7.80 -0.40
CA GLU A 453 -18.80 -8.17 -0.21
C GLU A 453 -18.07 -7.10 0.60
N VAL A 454 -17.28 -7.54 1.58
CA VAL A 454 -16.43 -6.69 2.40
C VAL A 454 -15.05 -7.31 2.56
N VAL A 455 -14.07 -6.52 2.98
CA VAL A 455 -12.72 -7.01 3.28
C VAL A 455 -12.55 -7.32 4.76
N GLU A 456 -11.64 -8.24 5.06
CA GLU A 456 -11.20 -8.49 6.43
C GLU A 456 -10.22 -7.40 6.91
N PRO A 457 -10.14 -7.16 8.24
CA PRO A 457 -9.18 -6.24 8.81
C PRO A 457 -7.74 -6.65 8.50
N ARG A 458 -6.89 -5.67 8.25
CA ARG A 458 -5.43 -5.83 8.11
C ARG A 458 -4.71 -5.64 9.44
N GLY A 459 -5.33 -4.92 10.38
CA GLY A 459 -4.80 -4.76 11.73
C GLY A 459 -4.89 -6.04 12.56
N LYS A 460 -4.22 -6.04 13.71
CA LYS A 460 -4.24 -7.13 14.70
C LYS A 460 -4.64 -6.60 16.06
N SER A 461 -5.35 -7.41 16.83
CA SER A 461 -5.79 -7.02 18.17
C SER A 461 -4.62 -6.81 19.12
N TRP A 462 -4.71 -5.78 19.97
CA TRP A 462 -3.75 -5.44 21.01
C TRP A 462 -3.89 -6.26 22.29
N VAL A 463 -5.04 -6.90 22.51
CA VAL A 463 -5.44 -7.43 23.83
C VAL A 463 -4.35 -8.31 24.46
N ASN A 464 -3.79 -9.25 23.71
CA ASN A 464 -2.79 -10.18 24.25
C ASN A 464 -1.50 -9.45 24.67
N HIS A 465 -1.05 -8.47 23.87
CA HIS A 465 0.13 -7.66 24.18
C HIS A 465 -0.10 -6.76 25.40
N LEU A 466 -1.27 -6.12 25.50
CA LEU A 466 -1.55 -5.19 26.58
C LEU A 466 -1.82 -5.88 27.92
N VAL A 467 -2.34 -7.12 27.91
CA VAL A 467 -2.59 -7.91 29.13
C VAL A 467 -1.33 -8.63 29.60
N SER A 468 -0.55 -9.22 28.68
CA SER A 468 0.62 -10.02 29.02
C SER A 468 1.81 -9.67 28.12
N PRO A 469 2.41 -8.46 28.26
CA PRO A 469 3.51 -8.03 27.40
C PRO A 469 4.76 -8.92 27.52
N SER A 470 4.93 -9.66 28.63
CA SER A 470 6.01 -10.65 28.76
C SER A 470 5.84 -11.87 27.86
N ASP A 471 4.60 -12.34 27.71
CA ASP A 471 4.26 -13.52 26.90
C ASP A 471 4.01 -13.15 25.43
N HIS A 472 3.58 -11.91 25.21
CA HIS A 472 3.26 -11.32 23.91
C HIS A 472 4.00 -9.99 23.77
N PRO A 473 5.33 -10.01 23.49
CA PRO A 473 6.17 -8.80 23.49
C PRO A 473 5.83 -7.79 22.39
N ALA A 474 5.12 -8.20 21.35
CA ALA A 474 4.69 -7.32 20.27
C ALA A 474 3.30 -7.72 19.76
N VAL A 475 2.54 -6.73 19.28
CA VAL A 475 1.24 -6.94 18.58
C VAL A 475 1.47 -7.57 17.21
N HIS A 476 2.47 -7.05 16.49
CA HIS A 476 2.88 -7.53 15.20
C HIS A 476 4.22 -8.25 15.34
N GLU A 477 4.42 -9.37 14.64
CA GLU A 477 5.72 -10.05 14.63
C GLU A 477 6.73 -9.17 13.89
N ASP A 478 7.50 -8.35 14.61
CA ASP A 478 8.26 -7.22 14.07
C ASP A 478 9.13 -7.57 12.86
N ALA A 479 9.79 -8.74 12.84
CA ALA A 479 10.65 -9.12 11.71
C ALA A 479 9.92 -9.45 10.39
N ARG A 480 8.59 -9.63 10.41
CA ARG A 480 7.79 -10.08 9.26
C ARG A 480 6.63 -9.17 8.91
N HIS A 481 6.16 -8.35 9.84
CA HIS A 481 5.05 -7.43 9.56
C HIS A 481 5.49 -6.36 8.57
N ILE A 482 4.67 -6.16 7.54
CA ILE A 482 4.90 -5.19 6.47
C ILE A 482 3.73 -4.21 6.46
N HIS A 483 4.02 -2.94 6.67
CA HIS A 483 3.04 -1.87 6.61
C HIS A 483 3.49 -0.79 5.66
N GLY A 484 2.59 -0.22 4.88
CA GLY A 484 2.94 0.89 3.98
C GLY A 484 1.94 2.02 4.04
N TRP A 485 2.37 3.20 3.63
CA TRP A 485 1.58 4.42 3.59
C TRP A 485 1.71 5.09 2.23
N GLU A 486 0.61 5.64 1.73
CA GLU A 486 0.62 6.54 0.58
C GLU A 486 -0.41 7.64 0.79
N LEU A 487 0.00 8.88 0.60
CA LEU A 487 -0.92 10.00 0.43
C LEU A 487 -0.17 11.15 -0.24
N PHE A 488 -0.87 11.89 -1.10
CA PHE A 488 -0.32 13.05 -1.81
C PHE A 488 0.91 12.73 -2.68
N GLY A 489 1.13 11.45 -3.02
CA GLY A 489 2.32 10.96 -3.70
C GLY A 489 3.49 10.61 -2.76
N ASN A 490 3.42 10.98 -1.48
CA ASN A 490 4.39 10.59 -0.46
C ASN A 490 4.18 9.13 -0.07
N ARG A 491 5.27 8.37 0.00
CA ARG A 491 5.24 6.92 0.20
C ARG A 491 6.11 6.53 1.39
N ALA A 492 5.67 5.51 2.11
CA ALA A 492 6.51 4.80 3.05
C ALA A 492 6.17 3.30 3.04
N ILE A 493 7.16 2.47 3.35
CA ILE A 493 7.01 1.05 3.59
C ILE A 493 7.90 0.69 4.78
N ARG A 494 7.37 -0.05 5.75
CA ARG A 494 8.07 -0.48 6.97
C ARG A 494 8.01 -1.99 7.11
N ARG A 495 9.13 -2.60 7.47
CA ARG A 495 9.29 -4.01 7.84
C ARG A 495 10.18 -4.07 9.08
N GLY A 496 9.59 -4.38 10.22
CA GLY A 496 10.26 -4.28 11.51
C GLY A 496 10.83 -2.89 11.74
N ASN A 497 12.14 -2.81 11.95
CA ASN A 497 12.84 -1.56 12.22
C ASN A 497 13.19 -0.79 10.94
N TRP A 498 13.09 -1.43 9.77
CA TRP A 498 13.44 -0.79 8.50
C TRP A 498 12.26 -0.05 7.92
N LYS A 499 12.49 1.21 7.51
CA LYS A 499 11.50 2.04 6.84
C LYS A 499 12.11 2.70 5.61
N ALA A 500 11.50 2.52 4.44
CA ALA A 500 11.87 3.21 3.22
C ALA A 500 10.84 4.28 2.86
N ILE A 501 11.31 5.45 2.41
CA ILE A 501 10.48 6.66 2.23
C ILE A 501 10.75 7.27 0.86
N LEU A 502 9.69 7.78 0.20
CA LEU A 502 9.79 8.62 -0.99
C LEU A 502 8.88 9.84 -0.84
N LEU A 503 9.45 11.04 -0.84
CA LEU A 503 8.72 12.30 -0.73
C LEU A 503 8.60 12.97 -2.12
N ALA A 504 7.38 13.04 -2.65
CA ALA A 504 7.13 13.33 -4.07
C ALA A 504 7.38 14.78 -4.53
N LYS A 505 7.55 15.73 -3.60
CA LYS A 505 7.56 17.18 -3.93
C LYS A 505 8.62 18.03 -3.22
N GLN A 506 9.58 17.43 -2.50
CA GLN A 506 10.55 18.18 -1.68
C GLN A 506 12.02 17.91 -2.03
N GLY A 507 12.29 17.38 -3.24
CA GLY A 507 13.66 17.35 -3.78
C GLY A 507 14.51 16.14 -3.39
N GLY A 508 13.94 15.06 -2.85
CA GLY A 508 14.66 13.78 -2.71
C GLY A 508 14.92 13.15 -4.08
N GLU A 509 16.17 12.84 -4.41
CA GLU A 509 16.57 12.21 -5.69
C GLU A 509 16.29 10.69 -5.76
N GLY A 510 15.49 10.15 -4.84
CA GLY A 510 15.20 8.72 -4.78
C GLY A 510 14.56 8.29 -3.47
N TRP A 511 14.45 6.97 -3.29
CA TRP A 511 14.02 6.38 -2.03
C TRP A 511 15.13 6.51 -0.98
N GLU A 512 14.74 6.91 0.21
CA GLU A 512 15.58 6.92 1.41
C GLU A 512 15.28 5.67 2.25
N LEU A 513 16.25 5.21 3.04
CA LEU A 513 16.10 4.05 3.93
C LEU A 513 16.59 4.40 5.33
N TYR A 514 15.81 4.05 6.36
CA TYR A 514 16.12 4.31 7.76
C TYR A 514 15.92 3.06 8.60
N ASN A 515 16.71 2.93 9.67
CA ASN A 515 16.40 2.05 10.78
C ASN A 515 15.73 2.90 11.86
N VAL A 516 14.40 2.87 11.95
CA VAL A 516 13.62 3.80 12.80
C VAL A 516 13.63 3.45 14.28
N GLU A 517 14.21 2.31 14.65
CA GLU A 517 14.45 1.97 16.07
C GLU A 517 15.69 2.69 16.60
N ASP A 518 16.78 2.67 15.82
CA ASP A 518 18.05 3.34 16.17
C ASP A 518 18.04 4.83 15.78
N ASP A 519 17.25 5.20 14.76
CA ASP A 519 17.11 6.55 14.21
C ASP A 519 15.63 6.93 14.05
N PRO A 520 14.90 7.17 15.16
CA PRO A 520 13.49 7.57 15.12
C PRO A 520 13.27 8.96 14.51
N ALA A 521 14.36 9.72 14.29
CA ALA A 521 14.35 11.03 13.66
C ALA A 521 14.57 10.95 12.13
N GLU A 522 14.81 9.76 11.56
CA GLU A 522 14.97 9.55 10.11
C GLU A 522 16.01 10.51 9.48
N GLN A 523 17.17 10.64 10.13
CA GLN A 523 18.23 11.57 9.73
C GLN A 523 19.33 10.88 8.89
N HIS A 524 19.60 9.61 9.16
CA HIS A 524 20.71 8.87 8.56
C HIS A 524 20.21 7.98 7.43
N ASN A 525 20.19 8.51 6.22
CA ASN A 525 19.78 7.74 5.05
C ASN A 525 20.79 6.62 4.75
N LEU A 526 20.35 5.36 4.90
CA LEU A 526 21.12 4.14 4.68
C LEU A 526 20.94 3.54 3.28
N ALA A 527 20.23 4.22 2.37
CA ALA A 527 19.95 3.70 1.02
C ALA A 527 21.21 3.31 0.23
N GLU A 528 22.30 4.07 0.38
CA GLU A 528 23.57 3.80 -0.31
C GLU A 528 24.42 2.72 0.38
N THR A 529 24.32 2.59 1.71
CA THR A 529 25.13 1.67 2.52
C THR A 529 24.44 0.34 2.80
N ARG A 530 23.12 0.26 2.57
CA ARG A 530 22.26 -0.92 2.67
C ARG A 530 21.33 -1.06 1.44
N PRO A 531 21.86 -1.04 0.21
CA PRO A 531 21.04 -1.12 -1.00
C PRO A 531 20.24 -2.42 -1.11
N GLU A 532 20.73 -3.52 -0.51
CA GLU A 532 20.05 -4.81 -0.44
C GLU A 532 18.75 -4.74 0.37
N VAL A 533 18.76 -4.03 1.50
CA VAL A 533 17.57 -3.82 2.32
C VAL A 533 16.59 -2.91 1.58
N LEU A 534 17.07 -1.83 0.97
CA LEU A 534 16.21 -0.94 0.19
C LEU A 534 15.54 -1.70 -0.97
N GLU A 535 16.27 -2.53 -1.71
CA GLU A 535 15.69 -3.35 -2.78
C GLU A 535 14.58 -4.28 -2.28
N GLU A 536 14.78 -4.91 -1.13
CA GLU A 536 13.76 -5.73 -0.49
C GLU A 536 12.50 -4.92 -0.12
N MET A 537 12.69 -3.74 0.51
CA MET A 537 11.59 -2.83 0.85
C MET A 537 10.80 -2.39 -0.39
N LEU A 538 11.48 -2.20 -1.52
CA LEU A 538 10.86 -1.83 -2.80
C LEU A 538 10.06 -2.98 -3.42
N VAL A 539 10.47 -4.23 -3.22
CA VAL A 539 9.66 -5.41 -3.59
C VAL A 539 8.37 -5.44 -2.76
N HIS A 540 8.46 -5.20 -1.45
CA HIS A 540 7.29 -5.11 -0.58
C HIS A 540 6.35 -3.97 -0.99
N TRP A 541 6.89 -2.80 -1.32
CA TRP A 541 6.12 -1.69 -1.87
C TRP A 541 5.41 -2.07 -3.17
N ALA A 542 6.11 -2.69 -4.13
CA ALA A 542 5.52 -3.10 -5.41
C ALA A 542 4.36 -4.09 -5.22
N THR A 543 4.51 -5.07 -4.33
CA THR A 543 3.43 -6.01 -3.98
C THR A 543 2.25 -5.28 -3.35
N LYS A 544 2.47 -4.34 -2.42
CA LYS A 544 1.40 -3.51 -1.84
C LYS A 544 0.63 -2.76 -2.91
N THR A 545 1.32 -2.09 -3.85
CA THR A 545 0.66 -1.26 -4.87
C THR A 545 -0.30 -2.05 -5.75
N ARG A 546 -0.01 -3.33 -6.03
CA ARG A 546 -0.92 -4.23 -6.78
C ARG A 546 -2.22 -4.52 -6.04
N THR A 547 -2.25 -4.35 -4.72
CA THR A 547 -3.40 -4.64 -3.85
C THR A 547 -4.21 -3.41 -3.42
N GLY A 548 -3.81 -2.17 -3.78
CA GLY A 548 -4.57 -1.00 -3.35
C GLY A 548 -4.16 0.40 -3.84
N CYS A 549 -2.94 0.64 -4.34
CA CYS A 549 -2.56 2.00 -4.79
C CYS A 549 -2.63 2.13 -6.32
N LEU A 550 -2.92 3.32 -6.82
CA LEU A 550 -2.94 3.54 -8.27
C LEU A 550 -1.59 3.31 -8.93
N ALA A 551 -1.60 2.46 -9.95
CA ALA A 551 -0.46 2.23 -10.84
C ALA A 551 0.08 3.56 -11.38
N CYS A 552 1.35 3.83 -11.11
CA CYS A 552 2.08 5.00 -11.60
C CYS A 552 2.12 4.97 -13.14
N LYS A 553 1.30 5.77 -13.82
CA LYS A 553 1.31 5.91 -15.29
C LYS A 553 1.76 7.29 -15.70
N ALA A 554 3.04 7.42 -16.01
CA ALA A 554 3.43 8.40 -17.01
C ALA A 554 3.69 7.66 -18.34
N ARG A 555 2.68 7.81 -19.21
CA ARG A 555 2.53 7.39 -20.62
C ARG A 555 2.14 5.94 -20.92
N LYS A 556 1.23 5.85 -21.90
CA LYS A 556 0.48 4.69 -22.39
C LYS A 556 1.36 3.45 -22.62
N VAL A 557 1.36 2.52 -21.66
CA VAL A 557 1.70 1.12 -21.86
C VAL A 557 0.58 0.30 -21.22
N LYS A 558 0.09 -0.73 -21.94
CA LYS A 558 -0.74 -1.77 -21.34
C LYS A 558 0.18 -2.59 -20.44
N CYS A 559 0.12 -2.33 -19.14
CA CYS A 559 0.83 -3.09 -18.14
C CYS A 559 -0.04 -4.29 -17.75
N ASP A 560 0.17 -5.43 -18.40
CA ASP A 560 -0.24 -6.70 -17.80
C ASP A 560 0.96 -7.54 -17.34
N GLU A 561 2.18 -7.38 -17.88
CA GLU A 561 3.37 -8.06 -17.34
C GLU A 561 4.65 -7.23 -17.56
N ALA A 562 5.10 -6.47 -16.54
CA ALA A 562 6.47 -5.93 -16.48
C ALA A 562 6.83 -5.49 -15.06
N ILE A 563 7.85 -6.12 -14.46
CA ILE A 563 8.57 -5.62 -13.30
C ILE A 563 9.43 -4.42 -13.78
N PRO A 564 9.37 -3.23 -13.18
CA PRO A 564 10.31 -2.17 -13.52
C PRO A 564 11.72 -2.59 -13.10
N CYS A 565 12.71 -2.44 -13.99
CA CYS A 565 14.09 -2.75 -13.61
C CYS A 565 14.57 -1.86 -12.44
N THR A 566 15.41 -2.41 -11.58
CA THR A 566 15.96 -1.79 -10.36
C THR A 566 16.53 -0.39 -10.60
N ALA A 567 17.06 -0.11 -11.80
CA ALA A 567 17.56 1.20 -12.18
C ALA A 567 16.48 2.29 -12.32
N CYS A 568 15.25 1.94 -12.71
CA CYS A 568 14.13 2.88 -12.86
C CYS A 568 13.48 3.21 -11.52
N VAL A 569 13.51 2.28 -10.56
CA VAL A 569 12.98 2.48 -9.20
C VAL A 569 13.95 3.31 -8.35
N ARG A 570 15.28 3.14 -8.54
CA ARG A 570 16.32 3.89 -7.81
C ARG A 570 16.38 5.40 -8.12
N ARG A 571 15.94 5.87 -9.31
CA ARG A 571 16.14 7.27 -9.77
C ARG A 571 14.89 8.17 -9.76
N GLY A 572 13.77 7.71 -9.21
CA GLY A 572 12.51 8.48 -9.18
C GLY A 572 11.99 8.97 -10.55
N SER A 573 12.46 8.43 -11.68
CA SER A 573 12.17 8.97 -13.02
C SER A 573 11.20 8.09 -13.81
N VAL A 574 10.35 8.74 -14.59
CA VAL A 574 9.51 8.10 -15.61
C VAL A 574 10.36 7.70 -16.80
N CYS A 575 10.17 6.49 -17.31
CA CYS A 575 10.73 6.07 -18.60
C CYS A 575 10.28 7.03 -19.72
N SER A 576 11.20 7.86 -20.21
CA SER A 576 10.99 8.62 -21.45
C SER A 576 12.23 8.58 -22.33
N LEU A 577 12.02 8.28 -23.61
CA LEU A 577 13.01 8.26 -24.70
C LEU A 577 13.70 9.62 -24.94
N LYS A 578 13.31 10.71 -24.25
CA LYS A 578 13.81 12.07 -24.56
C LYS A 578 15.07 12.49 -23.81
N ALA A 579 15.51 11.75 -22.79
CA ALA A 579 16.74 12.09 -22.05
C ALA A 579 18.04 11.74 -22.82
N GLN A 580 17.97 10.95 -23.91
CA GLN A 580 19.15 10.60 -24.71
C GLN A 580 19.45 11.56 -25.88
N GLU A 581 18.55 12.51 -26.21
CA GLU A 581 18.77 13.42 -27.33
C GLU A 581 19.66 14.63 -26.98
N ARG A 582 19.79 15.01 -25.70
CA ARG A 582 20.60 16.18 -25.29
C ARG A 582 22.08 15.87 -25.02
N SER A 583 22.46 14.63 -24.74
CA SER A 583 23.88 14.28 -24.50
C SER A 583 24.67 13.91 -25.75
N ARG A 584 24.03 13.79 -26.93
CA ARG A 584 24.70 13.47 -28.20
C ARG A 584 25.34 14.67 -28.93
N ARG A 585 25.29 15.88 -28.36
CA ARG A 585 25.95 17.07 -28.92
C ARG A 585 27.10 17.60 -28.05
N SER A 586 27.98 16.73 -27.57
CA SER A 586 29.41 17.07 -27.51
C SER A 586 30.24 15.83 -27.22
N ARG A 587 31.44 15.81 -27.81
CA ARG A 587 32.58 14.92 -27.53
C ARG A 587 32.69 13.65 -28.36
N THR A 588 33.27 13.88 -29.53
CA THR A 588 34.22 13.01 -30.23
C THR A 588 35.41 12.57 -29.35
N GLN A 589 35.64 11.24 -29.34
CA GLN A 589 36.91 10.48 -29.45
C GLN A 589 37.99 10.42 -28.33
N SER A 590 38.39 9.15 -28.07
CA SER A 590 39.75 8.57 -27.86
C SER A 590 40.20 8.14 -26.43
N PRO A 591 41.17 7.19 -26.25
CA PRO A 591 40.88 5.84 -25.72
C PRO A 591 41.85 5.27 -24.64
N ARG A 592 41.43 4.15 -24.02
CA ARG A 592 42.17 3.01 -23.39
C ARG A 592 43.23 3.24 -22.29
N ASP A 593 43.13 2.48 -21.20
CA ASP A 593 44.23 1.64 -20.69
C ASP A 593 43.78 0.50 -19.74
N GLN A 594 44.60 -0.58 -19.66
CA GLN A 594 44.36 -1.89 -19.01
C GLN A 594 45.17 -2.10 -17.71
N SER A 595 44.69 -2.97 -16.78
CA SER A 595 45.45 -3.91 -15.90
C SER A 595 44.63 -4.35 -14.65
N THR A 596 45.08 -5.27 -13.80
CA THR A 596 44.93 -6.75 -13.80
C THR A 596 45.14 -7.26 -12.35
N THR A 597 44.36 -8.28 -11.90
CA THR A 597 44.57 -9.27 -10.77
C THR A 597 44.57 -8.84 -9.27
N PRO A 598 44.40 -9.75 -8.26
CA PRO A 598 43.41 -10.82 -8.01
C PRO A 598 42.80 -10.86 -6.55
N ALA A 599 41.72 -11.63 -6.28
CA ALA A 599 41.01 -11.82 -4.97
C ALA A 599 41.66 -12.92 -4.06
N PRO A 600 41.43 -13.07 -2.71
CA PRO A 600 40.15 -13.53 -2.03
C PRO A 600 40.05 -13.17 -0.49
N PRO A 601 39.29 -13.85 0.42
CA PRO A 601 37.96 -14.48 0.36
C PRO A 601 36.93 -13.84 1.33
N THR A 602 35.66 -13.77 0.95
CA THR A 602 34.53 -13.85 1.91
C THR A 602 34.02 -15.28 1.92
N GLN A 603 34.11 -15.91 3.09
CA GLN A 603 33.40 -17.13 3.43
C GLN A 603 32.17 -16.75 4.27
N HIS A 604 31.01 -17.18 3.76
CA HIS A 604 29.85 -17.70 4.52
C HIS A 604 28.98 -16.63 5.21
N LEU A 605 27.70 -16.44 4.84
CA LEU A 605 26.59 -17.41 4.91
C LEU A 605 25.33 -16.88 4.15
N PRO A 606 24.23 -17.65 4.03
CA PRO A 606 23.64 -17.95 2.73
C PRO A 606 22.10 -17.78 2.66
N LEU A 607 21.53 -18.23 1.53
CA LEU A 607 20.18 -18.79 1.35
C LEU A 607 18.98 -17.83 1.24
N ILE A 608 18.57 -17.59 -0.01
CA ILE A 608 17.22 -17.97 -0.41
C ILE A 608 17.19 -19.51 -0.43
N ALA A 609 16.27 -20.10 0.35
CA ALA A 609 16.26 -21.49 0.78
C ALA A 609 16.16 -22.52 -0.37
N PRO A 610 16.68 -23.75 -0.18
CA PRO A 610 17.20 -24.57 -1.26
C PRO A 610 16.09 -25.33 -2.02
N LEU A 611 16.22 -25.38 -3.35
CA LEU A 611 15.84 -26.59 -4.10
C LEU A 611 16.84 -27.70 -3.75
N PRO A 612 16.46 -29.00 -3.71
CA PRO A 612 17.38 -30.06 -3.34
C PRO A 612 18.41 -30.28 -4.46
N VAL A 613 19.53 -29.56 -4.39
CA VAL A 613 20.66 -29.62 -5.36
C VAL A 613 21.48 -30.90 -5.17
N ASP A 614 21.20 -31.65 -4.11
CA ASP A 614 21.99 -32.77 -3.59
C ASP A 614 22.14 -33.91 -4.61
N ARG A 615 21.26 -33.99 -5.60
CA ARG A 615 21.27 -35.01 -6.66
C ARG A 615 21.96 -34.59 -7.95
N LEU A 616 22.35 -33.32 -8.10
CA LEU A 616 23.08 -32.87 -9.29
C LEU A 616 24.56 -33.25 -9.17
N ALA A 617 25.15 -33.82 -10.21
CA ALA A 617 26.57 -34.13 -10.18
C ALA A 617 27.38 -32.85 -9.92
N ALA A 618 28.53 -32.98 -9.25
CA ALA A 618 29.36 -31.83 -8.87
C ALA A 618 29.78 -30.99 -10.11
N GLU A 619 29.86 -31.65 -11.26
CA GLU A 619 30.15 -31.08 -12.57
C GLU A 619 29.04 -30.12 -13.03
N ASP A 620 27.77 -30.48 -12.83
CA ASP A 620 26.60 -29.68 -13.23
C ASP A 620 26.42 -28.44 -12.35
N ARG A 621 26.79 -28.55 -11.06
CA ARG A 621 26.79 -27.42 -10.12
C ARG A 621 27.86 -26.39 -10.47
N ALA A 622 29.08 -26.84 -10.79
CA ALA A 622 30.17 -25.96 -11.19
C ALA A 622 29.87 -25.21 -12.51
N LEU A 623 29.15 -25.84 -13.42
CA LEU A 623 28.75 -25.25 -14.70
C LEU A 623 27.69 -24.15 -14.52
N LEU A 624 26.72 -24.35 -13.62
CA LEU A 624 25.68 -23.37 -13.30
C LEU A 624 26.25 -22.11 -12.63
N ASP A 625 27.19 -22.28 -11.70
CA ASP A 625 27.87 -21.15 -11.05
C ASP A 625 28.77 -20.37 -12.02
N HIS A 626 29.45 -21.07 -12.93
CA HIS A 626 30.23 -20.43 -13.99
C HIS A 626 29.36 -19.56 -14.91
N TRP A 627 28.15 -20.03 -15.26
CA TRP A 627 27.21 -19.30 -16.11
C TRP A 627 26.55 -18.10 -15.43
N HIS A 628 26.24 -18.18 -14.13
CA HIS A 628 25.81 -16.99 -13.39
C HIS A 628 26.89 -15.90 -13.42
N MET A 629 28.16 -16.28 -13.34
CA MET A 629 29.28 -15.35 -13.34
C MET A 629 29.57 -14.75 -14.74
N VAL A 630 29.39 -15.53 -15.82
CA VAL A 630 29.55 -15.08 -17.23
C VAL A 630 28.36 -14.22 -17.68
N ALA A 631 27.13 -14.55 -17.29
CA ALA A 631 25.94 -13.72 -17.51
C ALA A 631 26.03 -12.37 -16.78
N PHE A 632 26.65 -12.35 -15.60
CA PHE A 632 26.89 -11.11 -14.85
C PHE A 632 27.97 -10.22 -15.50
N LYS A 633 29.06 -10.81 -16.02
CA LYS A 633 30.14 -10.04 -16.70
C LYS A 633 29.75 -9.52 -18.09
N SER A 634 28.90 -10.22 -18.83
CA SER A 634 28.48 -9.83 -20.19
C SER A 634 27.50 -8.65 -20.24
N VAL A 635 26.83 -8.34 -19.12
CA VAL A 635 25.87 -7.22 -19.02
C VAL A 635 26.55 -5.88 -18.69
N VAL A 636 27.80 -5.88 -18.19
CA VAL A 636 28.43 -4.68 -17.61
C VAL A 636 29.36 -3.91 -18.57
N THR A 637 29.86 -4.48 -19.67
CA THR A 637 30.74 -3.76 -20.62
C THR A 637 30.30 -3.94 -22.07
N GLN A 638 29.60 -2.93 -22.60
CA GLN A 638 28.84 -3.01 -23.86
C GLN A 638 29.67 -2.90 -25.15
N GLN A 639 30.89 -3.44 -25.22
CA GLN A 639 31.69 -3.37 -26.46
C GLN A 639 32.24 -4.68 -27.03
N ASP A 640 32.23 -5.81 -26.29
CA ASP A 640 32.75 -7.09 -26.83
C ASP A 640 31.80 -8.30 -26.64
N ALA A 641 30.50 -8.08 -26.36
CA ALA A 641 29.52 -9.16 -26.14
C ALA A 641 29.14 -9.94 -27.43
N GLN A 642 29.53 -9.47 -28.61
CA GLN A 642 29.19 -10.10 -29.89
C GLN A 642 29.99 -11.38 -30.16
N ASP A 643 31.23 -11.46 -29.66
CA ASP A 643 32.10 -12.63 -29.86
C ASP A 643 31.85 -13.73 -28.82
N LEU A 644 31.41 -13.35 -27.61
CA LEU A 644 31.02 -14.27 -26.53
C LEU A 644 29.73 -15.04 -26.84
N TRP A 645 28.72 -14.34 -27.38
CA TRP A 645 27.45 -14.99 -27.78
C TRP A 645 27.62 -15.91 -29.00
N GLN A 646 28.50 -15.55 -29.95
CA GLN A 646 28.70 -16.34 -31.17
C GLN A 646 29.55 -17.59 -30.96
N ASN A 647 30.55 -17.56 -30.07
CA ASN A 647 31.46 -18.68 -29.90
C ASN A 647 31.13 -19.57 -28.70
N GLU A 648 30.87 -19.04 -27.50
CA GLU A 648 30.69 -19.93 -26.32
C GLU A 648 29.27 -20.50 -26.19
N VAL A 649 28.23 -19.70 -26.46
CA VAL A 649 26.83 -20.16 -26.35
C VAL A 649 26.50 -21.20 -27.43
N THR A 650 27.02 -21.01 -28.64
CA THR A 650 26.88 -21.98 -29.73
C THR A 650 27.62 -23.28 -29.44
N HIS A 651 28.81 -23.21 -28.79
CA HIS A 651 29.56 -24.40 -28.39
C HIS A 651 28.87 -25.16 -27.24
N LEU A 652 28.30 -24.46 -26.25
CA LEU A 652 27.58 -25.07 -25.12
C LEU A 652 26.17 -25.58 -25.47
N ALA A 653 25.46 -24.94 -26.40
CA ALA A 653 24.18 -25.43 -26.91
C ALA A 653 24.32 -26.77 -27.67
N LEU A 654 25.52 -27.09 -28.17
CA LEU A 654 25.79 -28.37 -28.80
C LEU A 654 25.93 -29.52 -27.78
N ASP A 655 26.23 -29.21 -26.50
CA ASP A 655 26.46 -30.21 -25.44
C ASP A 655 25.24 -30.44 -24.52
N HIS A 656 24.24 -29.54 -24.50
CA HIS A 656 23.08 -29.63 -23.60
C HIS A 656 21.70 -29.54 -24.31
N PRO A 657 20.93 -30.64 -24.41
CA PRO A 657 19.75 -30.74 -25.30
C PRO A 657 18.57 -29.85 -24.89
N VAL A 658 18.42 -29.51 -23.59
CA VAL A 658 17.38 -28.59 -23.12
C VAL A 658 17.64 -27.16 -23.58
N ILE A 659 18.91 -26.74 -23.60
CA ILE A 659 19.32 -25.39 -24.00
C ILE A 659 19.20 -25.26 -25.51
N LEU A 660 19.59 -26.30 -26.27
CA LEU A 660 19.40 -26.34 -27.71
C LEU A 660 17.92 -26.19 -28.12
N ASN A 661 17.01 -26.91 -27.44
CA ASN A 661 15.59 -26.84 -27.70
C ASN A 661 14.98 -25.46 -27.37
N LEU A 662 15.46 -24.81 -26.29
CA LEU A 662 15.03 -23.45 -25.94
C LEU A 662 15.49 -22.42 -26.99
N VAL A 663 16.74 -22.55 -27.47
CA VAL A 663 17.31 -21.67 -28.49
C VAL A 663 16.60 -21.86 -29.84
N LEU A 664 16.27 -23.09 -30.21
CA LEU A 664 15.49 -23.38 -31.42
C LEU A 664 14.05 -22.85 -31.30
N ALA A 665 13.40 -22.98 -30.15
CA ALA A 665 12.05 -22.45 -29.91
C ALA A 665 11.99 -20.92 -30.02
N ILE A 666 12.97 -20.22 -29.43
CA ILE A 666 13.11 -18.76 -29.54
C ILE A 666 13.40 -18.34 -30.98
N SER A 667 14.28 -19.06 -31.68
CA SER A 667 14.62 -18.77 -33.07
C SER A 667 13.44 -19.00 -34.03
N SER A 668 12.60 -20.01 -33.79
CA SER A 668 11.39 -20.27 -34.58
C SER A 668 10.29 -19.24 -34.30
N PHE A 669 10.17 -18.80 -33.04
CA PHE A 669 9.25 -17.72 -32.65
C PHE A 669 9.62 -16.39 -33.33
N GLU A 670 10.90 -16.01 -33.37
CA GLU A 670 11.33 -14.80 -34.08
C GLU A 670 11.14 -14.87 -35.60
N GLN A 671 11.32 -16.06 -36.20
CA GLN A 671 11.05 -16.27 -37.63
C GLN A 671 9.57 -16.09 -37.98
N ALA A 672 8.66 -16.55 -37.11
CA ALA A 672 7.21 -16.34 -37.27
C ALA A 672 6.84 -14.86 -37.08
N TYR A 673 7.45 -14.19 -36.11
CA TYR A 673 7.15 -12.80 -35.77
C TYR A 673 7.55 -11.80 -36.87
N THR A 674 8.65 -12.04 -37.59
CA THR A 674 9.19 -11.10 -38.59
C THR A 674 8.65 -11.29 -40.02
N ALA A 675 7.89 -12.35 -40.29
CA ALA A 675 7.22 -12.56 -41.59
C ALA A 675 6.01 -11.61 -41.81
N HIS A 676 5.57 -10.88 -40.78
CA HIS A 676 4.30 -10.15 -40.75
C HIS A 676 4.38 -8.61 -40.86
N TYR A 677 5.51 -8.02 -41.29
CA TYR A 677 5.63 -6.56 -41.48
C TYR A 677 5.79 -6.08 -42.94
N PRO A 678 5.05 -5.06 -43.41
CA PRO A 678 5.16 -4.55 -44.76
C PRO A 678 6.41 -3.67 -44.99
N SER A 679 7.10 -3.99 -46.08
CA SER A 679 8.12 -3.26 -46.85
C SER A 679 8.54 -1.83 -46.42
N THR A 680 9.77 -1.70 -45.90
CA THR A 680 10.81 -0.74 -46.38
C THR A 680 12.20 -1.01 -45.80
N GLU A 681 12.34 -1.75 -44.70
CA GLU A 681 13.66 -2.15 -44.12
C GLU A 681 14.28 -3.43 -44.73
N LEU A 682 13.80 -3.87 -45.90
CA LEU A 682 14.09 -5.21 -46.44
C LEU A 682 15.49 -5.40 -47.06
N LYS A 683 16.31 -4.36 -47.20
CA LYS A 683 17.65 -4.48 -47.83
C LYS A 683 18.80 -4.68 -46.82
N ALA A 684 18.72 -4.12 -45.62
CA ALA A 684 19.75 -4.31 -44.59
C ALA A 684 19.68 -5.71 -43.96
N ASN A 685 18.46 -6.23 -43.76
CA ASN A 685 18.25 -7.55 -43.15
C ASN A 685 18.45 -8.72 -44.12
N ARG A 686 18.31 -8.54 -45.44
CA ARG A 686 18.65 -9.60 -46.43
C ARG A 686 20.14 -9.94 -46.44
N ARG A 687 21.03 -8.95 -46.34
CA ARG A 687 22.49 -9.20 -46.24
C ARG A 687 22.90 -9.92 -44.96
N ARG A 688 22.19 -9.69 -43.84
CA ARG A 688 22.39 -10.43 -42.58
C ARG A 688 21.89 -11.88 -42.68
N ARG A 689 20.78 -12.11 -43.38
CA ARG A 689 20.17 -13.43 -43.60
C ARG A 689 21.09 -14.41 -44.33
N ASP A 690 21.76 -13.96 -45.39
CA ASP A 690 22.58 -14.84 -46.24
C ASP A 690 23.91 -15.25 -45.57
N VAL A 691 24.43 -14.42 -44.66
CA VAL A 691 25.64 -14.74 -43.89
C VAL A 691 25.38 -15.79 -42.80
N CYS A 692 24.23 -15.71 -42.11
CA CYS A 692 23.85 -16.69 -41.08
C CYS A 692 23.47 -18.05 -41.68
N ALA A 693 22.74 -18.07 -42.80
CA ALA A 693 22.35 -19.31 -43.47
C ALA A 693 23.55 -20.08 -44.06
N HIS A 694 24.53 -19.36 -44.63
CA HIS A 694 25.75 -19.98 -45.19
C HIS A 694 26.69 -20.54 -44.10
N ARG A 695 26.70 -19.94 -42.89
CA ARG A 695 27.48 -20.45 -41.75
C ARG A 695 26.79 -21.59 -41.00
N GLY A 696 25.47 -21.53 -40.83
CA GLY A 696 24.70 -22.57 -40.12
C GLY A 696 24.69 -23.94 -40.82
N PHE A 697 24.72 -23.98 -42.15
CA PHE A 697 24.70 -25.24 -42.91
C PHE A 697 26.00 -26.06 -42.77
N LYS A 698 27.12 -25.43 -42.39
CA LYS A 698 28.42 -26.08 -42.21
C LYS A 698 28.59 -26.74 -40.84
N TYR A 699 27.80 -26.34 -39.84
CA TYR A 699 27.87 -26.86 -38.47
C TYR A 699 26.94 -28.05 -38.19
N SER A 700 26.00 -28.36 -39.10
CA SER A 700 24.95 -29.38 -38.85
C SER A 700 25.42 -30.83 -38.94
N GLN A 701 26.53 -31.14 -39.64
CA GLN A 701 26.93 -32.55 -39.84
C GLN A 701 27.65 -33.18 -38.64
N ASN A 702 28.31 -32.40 -37.78
CA ASN A 702 28.95 -32.90 -36.55
C ASN A 702 27.98 -32.91 -35.36
N ALA A 703 27.04 -31.96 -35.31
CA ALA A 703 26.04 -31.86 -34.26
C ALA A 703 25.08 -33.08 -34.23
N VAL A 704 24.75 -33.64 -35.40
CA VAL A 704 23.84 -34.80 -35.52
C VAL A 704 24.43 -36.08 -34.92
N ALA A 705 25.75 -36.26 -34.95
CA ALA A 705 26.41 -37.41 -34.33
C ALA A 705 26.45 -37.30 -32.80
N MET A 706 26.61 -36.08 -32.28
CA MET A 706 26.65 -35.76 -30.85
C MET A 706 25.26 -35.84 -30.21
N MET A 707 24.22 -35.33 -30.91
CA MET A 707 22.81 -35.45 -30.48
C MET A 707 22.37 -36.90 -30.27
N ARG A 708 22.81 -37.84 -31.12
CA ARG A 708 22.48 -39.28 -30.96
C ARG A 708 23.06 -39.88 -29.67
N HIS A 709 24.23 -39.42 -29.24
CA HIS A 709 24.87 -39.88 -28.01
C HIS A 709 24.20 -39.31 -26.75
N THR A 710 23.85 -38.02 -26.78
CA THR A 710 23.24 -37.31 -25.63
C THR A 710 21.78 -37.70 -25.42
N VAL A 711 21.02 -37.98 -26.48
CA VAL A 711 19.64 -38.51 -26.40
C VAL A 711 19.63 -39.93 -25.81
N SER A 712 20.64 -40.76 -26.09
CA SER A 712 20.81 -42.09 -25.47
C SER A 712 21.14 -42.03 -23.97
N LYS A 713 21.72 -40.91 -23.50
CA LYS A 713 21.97 -40.65 -22.06
C LYS A 713 20.71 -40.14 -21.36
N ALA A 714 19.97 -39.22 -21.97
CA ALA A 714 18.75 -38.62 -21.41
C ALA A 714 17.56 -39.60 -21.33
N ASN A 715 17.48 -40.61 -22.20
CA ASN A 715 16.42 -41.63 -22.18
C ASN A 715 16.44 -42.58 -20.96
N ARG A 716 17.46 -42.51 -20.09
CA ARG A 716 17.60 -43.43 -18.94
C ARG A 716 16.87 -43.00 -17.65
N GLU A 717 16.43 -41.75 -17.53
CA GLU A 717 16.01 -41.19 -16.23
C GLU A 717 14.70 -40.38 -16.31
N ASN A 718 13.59 -41.02 -16.74
CA ASN A 718 12.22 -40.44 -16.83
C ASN A 718 11.94 -39.45 -17.98
N GLY A 719 12.76 -39.45 -19.04
CA GLY A 719 12.62 -38.52 -20.17
C GLY A 719 11.34 -38.63 -21.02
N ALA A 720 10.67 -39.79 -21.08
CA ALA A 720 9.56 -40.00 -22.01
C ALA A 720 8.27 -39.24 -21.61
N MET A 721 7.93 -39.19 -20.33
CA MET A 721 6.74 -38.49 -19.81
C MET A 721 6.87 -36.97 -19.93
N CYS A 722 8.03 -36.42 -19.58
CA CYS A 722 8.29 -34.97 -19.71
C CYS A 722 8.40 -34.51 -21.17
N HIS A 723 8.93 -35.35 -22.07
CA HIS A 723 8.90 -35.08 -23.51
C HIS A 723 7.48 -35.11 -24.06
N LEU A 724 6.68 -36.11 -23.69
CA LEU A 724 5.30 -36.22 -24.15
C LEU A 724 4.45 -35.05 -23.63
N ALA A 725 4.60 -34.67 -22.36
CA ALA A 725 3.93 -33.51 -21.79
C ALA A 725 4.31 -32.20 -22.51
N SER A 726 5.60 -31.97 -22.77
CA SER A 726 6.06 -30.77 -23.46
C SER A 726 5.55 -30.66 -24.90
N ILE A 727 5.50 -31.80 -25.62
CA ILE A 727 4.94 -31.86 -26.98
C ILE A 727 3.42 -31.61 -26.94
N LEU A 728 2.70 -32.20 -25.99
CA LEU A 728 1.25 -32.01 -25.83
C LEU A 728 0.89 -30.57 -25.43
N THR A 729 1.69 -29.92 -24.58
CA THR A 729 1.52 -28.50 -24.23
C THR A 729 1.74 -27.60 -25.45
N LEU A 730 2.78 -27.86 -26.26
CA LEU A 730 3.06 -27.10 -27.47
C LEU A 730 1.92 -27.23 -28.50
N ILE A 731 1.39 -28.44 -28.67
CA ILE A 731 0.25 -28.72 -29.56
C ILE A 731 -1.02 -28.04 -29.02
N SER A 732 -1.26 -28.07 -27.71
CA SER A 732 -2.42 -27.42 -27.08
C SER A 732 -2.41 -25.91 -27.30
N SER A 733 -1.27 -25.25 -27.03
CA SER A 733 -1.14 -23.80 -27.19
C SER A 733 -1.27 -23.35 -28.65
N TYR A 734 -0.77 -24.16 -29.60
CA TYR A 734 -0.92 -23.85 -31.03
C TYR A 734 -2.37 -24.07 -31.51
N ALA A 735 -3.01 -25.16 -31.07
CA ALA A 735 -4.38 -25.50 -31.43
C ALA A 735 -5.40 -24.49 -30.85
N GLU A 736 -5.24 -24.04 -29.60
CA GLU A 736 -6.07 -22.99 -29.00
C GLU A 736 -5.97 -21.65 -29.73
N GLY A 737 -4.78 -21.28 -30.20
CA GLY A 737 -4.55 -20.08 -30.99
C GLY A 737 -5.32 -20.12 -32.31
N CYS A 738 -5.23 -21.23 -33.04
CA CYS A 738 -5.94 -21.43 -34.30
C CYS A 738 -7.46 -21.57 -34.13
N LEU A 739 -7.95 -22.25 -33.08
CA LEU A 739 -9.40 -22.43 -32.82
C LEU A 739 -10.10 -21.10 -32.51
N LYS A 740 -9.43 -20.19 -31.78
CA LYS A 740 -9.95 -18.87 -31.43
C LYS A 740 -10.13 -17.96 -32.66
N GLU A 741 -9.36 -18.16 -33.73
CA GLU A 741 -9.59 -17.46 -35.00
C GLU A 741 -10.72 -18.10 -35.83
N LEU A 742 -10.85 -19.43 -35.81
CA LEU A 742 -11.90 -20.19 -36.52
C LEU A 742 -13.32 -19.87 -36.00
N LEU A 743 -13.48 -19.63 -34.69
CA LEU A 743 -14.77 -19.24 -34.09
C LEU A 743 -15.15 -17.76 -34.35
N ARG A 744 -14.26 -16.97 -34.98
CA ARG A 744 -14.52 -15.55 -35.29
C ARG A 744 -15.05 -15.29 -36.69
N ASP A 745 -14.94 -16.23 -37.64
CA ASP A 745 -15.36 -16.01 -39.03
C ASP A 745 -15.91 -17.28 -39.70
N GLU A 746 -17.25 -17.38 -39.81
CA GLU A 746 -17.95 -18.58 -40.32
C GLU A 746 -17.84 -18.82 -41.84
N LYS A 747 -17.15 -17.95 -42.61
CA LYS A 747 -17.26 -17.94 -44.09
C LYS A 747 -16.01 -18.27 -44.91
N GLN A 748 -14.92 -18.75 -44.31
CA GLN A 748 -13.72 -19.17 -45.09
C GLN A 748 -13.07 -20.49 -44.61
N PRO A 749 -13.37 -21.64 -45.25
CA PRO A 749 -12.59 -22.87 -45.13
C PRO A 749 -11.94 -23.24 -46.47
N PRO A 750 -10.65 -22.92 -46.68
CA PRO A 750 -9.77 -23.98 -47.21
C PRO A 750 -8.28 -23.97 -46.76
N SER A 751 -7.70 -22.86 -46.27
CA SER A 751 -6.28 -22.84 -45.85
C SER A 751 -6.09 -23.18 -44.37
N MET A 752 -7.04 -22.81 -43.52
CA MET A 752 -6.95 -23.04 -42.07
C MET A 752 -7.22 -24.50 -41.67
N LEU A 753 -8.06 -25.22 -42.44
CA LEU A 753 -8.23 -26.68 -42.30
C LEU A 753 -6.94 -27.44 -42.69
N GLN A 754 -6.18 -26.91 -43.64
CA GLN A 754 -4.88 -27.45 -44.04
C GLN A 754 -3.83 -27.29 -42.94
N ASP A 755 -3.77 -26.15 -42.26
CA ASP A 755 -2.87 -25.94 -41.11
C ASP A 755 -3.24 -26.82 -39.91
N LEU A 756 -4.54 -27.04 -39.69
CA LEU A 756 -5.03 -27.97 -38.68
C LEU A 756 -4.70 -29.44 -39.05
N LEU A 757 -4.84 -29.82 -40.33
CA LEU A 757 -4.46 -31.14 -40.84
C LEU A 757 -2.95 -31.36 -40.81
N VAL A 758 -2.12 -30.33 -41.05
CA VAL A 758 -0.66 -30.37 -40.90
C VAL A 758 -0.28 -30.59 -39.44
N THR A 759 -0.96 -29.92 -38.52
CA THR A 759 -0.78 -30.13 -37.07
C THR A 759 -1.19 -31.56 -36.67
N CYS A 760 -2.34 -32.07 -37.13
CA CYS A 760 -2.74 -33.46 -36.90
C CYS A 760 -1.77 -34.50 -37.52
N LYS A 761 -1.17 -34.19 -38.68
CA LYS A 761 -0.13 -35.01 -39.31
C LYS A 761 1.17 -34.99 -38.50
N LEU A 762 1.56 -33.85 -37.91
CA LEU A 762 2.67 -33.72 -36.97
C LEU A 762 2.42 -34.52 -35.68
N THR A 763 1.19 -34.53 -35.17
CA THR A 763 0.79 -35.33 -34.00
C THR A 763 0.81 -36.84 -34.32
N ARG A 764 0.35 -37.25 -35.52
CA ARG A 764 0.51 -38.63 -36.03
C ARG A 764 1.97 -39.03 -36.21
N GLY A 765 2.81 -38.12 -36.70
CA GLY A 765 4.26 -38.28 -36.76
C GLY A 765 4.86 -38.45 -35.37
N SER A 766 4.35 -37.73 -34.38
CA SER A 766 4.75 -37.84 -32.98
C SER A 766 4.34 -39.18 -32.34
N LYS A 767 3.16 -39.74 -32.67
CA LYS A 767 2.77 -41.12 -32.32
C LYS A 767 3.71 -42.14 -32.97
N ALA A 768 3.99 -41.99 -34.27
CA ALA A 768 4.94 -42.88 -34.97
C ALA A 768 6.35 -42.81 -34.38
N ILE A 769 6.79 -41.62 -33.93
CA ILE A 769 8.04 -41.40 -33.20
C ILE A 769 7.97 -42.10 -31.83
N ALA A 770 6.90 -41.93 -31.05
CA ALA A 770 6.71 -42.60 -29.76
C ALA A 770 6.67 -44.14 -29.87
N ASP A 771 6.00 -44.67 -30.88
CA ASP A 771 5.96 -46.10 -31.21
C ASP A 771 7.35 -46.63 -31.62
N THR A 772 8.16 -45.81 -32.32
CA THR A 772 9.52 -46.15 -32.76
C THR A 772 10.51 -46.16 -31.59
N PHE A 773 10.28 -45.30 -30.58
CA PHE A 773 11.06 -45.26 -29.34
C PHE A 773 10.51 -46.23 -28.26
N GLY A 774 9.54 -47.08 -28.60
CA GLY A 774 9.02 -48.12 -27.73
C GLY A 774 8.22 -47.60 -26.53
N VAL A 775 7.80 -46.34 -26.54
CA VAL A 775 7.01 -45.74 -25.46
C VAL A 775 5.61 -46.35 -25.41
N ILE A 776 5.09 -46.84 -26.55
CA ILE A 776 3.92 -47.71 -26.61
C ILE A 776 4.14 -48.72 -27.73
N ARG A 777 4.36 -50.01 -27.40
CA ARG A 777 4.02 -51.09 -28.32
C ARG A 777 3.57 -52.37 -27.61
N PRO A 778 2.54 -53.04 -28.14
CA PRO A 778 2.01 -54.30 -27.62
C PRO A 778 2.84 -55.47 -28.16
N GLU A 779 3.26 -56.33 -27.23
CA GLU A 779 3.67 -57.72 -27.42
C GLU A 779 5.01 -58.07 -28.10
N ARG A 780 5.88 -58.63 -27.23
CA ARG A 780 6.83 -59.76 -27.45
C ARG A 780 8.09 -59.47 -28.29
N ARG A 781 9.27 -60.06 -28.02
CA ARG A 781 9.76 -61.00 -26.99
C ARG A 781 11.29 -60.81 -26.94
N GLU A 782 11.84 -60.77 -25.72
CA GLU A 782 13.26 -60.88 -25.33
C GLU A 782 14.09 -59.59 -25.07
N LYS A 783 14.01 -59.13 -23.81
CA LYS A 783 15.08 -59.02 -22.76
C LYS A 783 16.42 -58.36 -23.17
N VAL A 784 16.98 -57.32 -22.52
CA VAL A 784 16.98 -56.85 -21.12
C VAL A 784 17.44 -55.37 -21.04
N LEU A 785 16.76 -54.51 -20.25
CA LEU A 785 17.30 -53.70 -19.14
C LEU A 785 16.19 -52.83 -18.55
N PHE A 786 15.96 -53.01 -17.25
CA PHE A 786 14.80 -52.59 -16.47
C PHE A 786 14.57 -51.06 -16.42
N VAL A 787 13.44 -50.60 -16.93
CA VAL A 787 12.45 -49.88 -16.09
C VAL A 787 11.29 -50.85 -15.93
N SER A 788 10.87 -51.06 -14.69
CA SER A 788 9.86 -52.03 -14.29
C SER A 788 8.59 -51.95 -15.13
N GLU A 789 8.20 -53.14 -15.59
CA GLU A 789 6.91 -53.52 -16.15
C GLU A 789 5.77 -53.02 -15.25
N ALA A 790 5.11 -51.97 -15.68
CA ALA A 790 3.69 -51.79 -15.40
C ALA A 790 3.06 -51.39 -16.73
N GLU A 791 2.37 -52.32 -17.37
CA GLU A 791 1.34 -51.93 -18.33
C GLU A 791 0.37 -51.00 -17.58
N PRO A 792 -0.01 -49.84 -18.14
CA PRO A 792 -1.13 -49.10 -17.58
C PRO A 792 -2.34 -50.04 -17.57
N PRO A 793 -3.11 -50.10 -16.46
CA PRO A 793 -4.24 -51.01 -16.36
C PRO A 793 -5.19 -50.79 -17.53
N GLU A 794 -5.79 -51.85 -18.10
CA GLU A 794 -6.89 -51.67 -19.04
C GLU A 794 -7.99 -50.83 -18.36
N ASN A 795 -8.36 -49.71 -18.98
CA ASN A 795 -9.14 -48.59 -18.43
C ASN A 795 -8.39 -47.62 -17.51
N GLY A 796 -7.06 -47.51 -17.65
CA GLY A 796 -6.23 -46.49 -17.00
C GLY A 796 -6.48 -45.08 -17.56
N PRO A 797 -5.97 -44.03 -16.88
CA PRO A 797 -6.31 -42.62 -17.22
C PRO A 797 -5.90 -42.20 -18.65
N LEU A 798 -5.02 -42.98 -19.31
CA LEU A 798 -4.57 -42.74 -20.68
C LEU A 798 -5.43 -43.45 -21.75
N ASP A 799 -6.23 -44.45 -21.39
CA ASP A 799 -7.06 -45.21 -22.33
C ASP A 799 -8.06 -44.34 -23.13
N PRO A 800 -8.73 -43.33 -22.53
CA PRO A 800 -9.60 -42.44 -23.29
C PRO A 800 -8.84 -41.65 -24.36
N ILE A 801 -7.58 -41.27 -24.08
CA ILE A 801 -6.71 -40.52 -24.99
C ILE A 801 -6.23 -41.41 -26.13
N LEU A 802 -5.86 -42.66 -25.84
CA LEU A 802 -5.43 -43.63 -26.85
C LEU A 802 -6.58 -44.03 -27.79
N ARG A 803 -7.78 -44.34 -27.24
CA ARG A 803 -8.99 -44.61 -28.03
C ARG A 803 -9.41 -43.41 -28.87
N LEU A 804 -9.18 -42.20 -28.36
CA LEU A 804 -9.45 -40.96 -29.08
C LEU A 804 -8.47 -40.73 -30.24
N LEU A 805 -7.16 -40.92 -30.03
CA LEU A 805 -6.14 -40.86 -31.10
C LEU A 805 -6.42 -41.89 -32.21
N ASP A 806 -6.96 -43.05 -31.85
CA ASP A 806 -7.42 -44.06 -32.81
C ASP A 806 -8.76 -43.67 -33.47
N SER A 807 -9.68 -43.00 -32.77
CA SER A 807 -10.93 -42.49 -33.37
C SER A 807 -10.71 -41.36 -34.40
N LEU A 808 -9.61 -40.59 -34.23
CA LEU A 808 -9.17 -39.58 -35.19
C LEU A 808 -8.57 -40.19 -36.47
N ALA A 809 -8.47 -41.53 -36.56
CA ALA A 809 -7.94 -42.19 -37.74
C ALA A 809 -8.80 -42.03 -39.00
N PHE A 810 -10.08 -41.64 -38.85
CA PHE A 810 -11.05 -41.48 -39.94
C PHE A 810 -10.92 -40.18 -40.74
N LEU A 811 -10.04 -39.26 -40.37
CA LEU A 811 -9.90 -37.96 -41.06
C LEU A 811 -8.94 -38.04 -42.25
N ASN A 812 -9.24 -38.94 -43.19
CA ASN A 812 -8.51 -39.02 -44.46
C ASN A 812 -9.37 -38.67 -45.67
N ASP A 813 -10.62 -38.25 -45.49
CA ASP A 813 -11.48 -37.84 -46.59
C ASP A 813 -11.99 -36.40 -46.40
N GLU A 814 -11.39 -35.45 -47.11
CA GLU A 814 -11.58 -34.00 -47.00
C GLU A 814 -12.95 -33.49 -47.53
N LYS A 815 -14.00 -34.30 -47.58
CA LYS A 815 -15.19 -34.00 -48.40
C LYS A 815 -16.55 -33.97 -47.70
N ASP A 816 -16.62 -33.84 -46.37
CA ASP A 816 -17.91 -33.60 -45.69
C ASP A 816 -17.87 -32.38 -44.73
N PRO A 817 -18.43 -31.22 -45.12
CA PRO A 817 -18.42 -30.01 -44.30
C PRO A 817 -19.18 -30.13 -42.98
N ALA A 818 -20.20 -31.01 -42.88
CA ALA A 818 -20.96 -31.18 -41.64
C ALA A 818 -20.17 -31.98 -40.58
N GLY A 819 -19.19 -32.80 -41.00
CA GLY A 819 -18.23 -33.45 -40.11
C GLY A 819 -17.29 -32.45 -39.42
N SER A 820 -16.99 -31.31 -40.05
CA SER A 820 -16.03 -30.31 -39.56
C SER A 820 -16.44 -29.65 -38.24
N PHE A 821 -17.74 -29.43 -38.01
CA PHE A 821 -18.23 -28.78 -36.79
C PHE A 821 -18.29 -29.73 -35.59
N ASN A 822 -18.71 -30.99 -35.81
CA ASN A 822 -18.58 -32.04 -34.78
C ASN A 822 -17.11 -32.35 -34.46
N PHE A 823 -16.22 -32.20 -35.45
CA PHE A 823 -14.78 -32.34 -35.29
C PHE A 823 -14.16 -31.21 -34.44
N ILE A 824 -14.55 -29.95 -34.63
CA ILE A 824 -14.09 -28.82 -33.80
C ILE A 824 -14.52 -29.00 -32.34
N HIS A 825 -15.78 -29.41 -32.10
CA HIS A 825 -16.27 -29.67 -30.74
C HIS A 825 -15.58 -30.88 -30.07
N ALA A 826 -15.27 -31.93 -30.84
CA ALA A 826 -14.50 -33.06 -30.36
C ALA A 826 -13.07 -32.66 -29.96
N ILE A 827 -12.41 -31.78 -30.74
CA ILE A 827 -11.08 -31.25 -30.42
C ILE A 827 -11.11 -30.39 -29.16
N GLN A 828 -12.10 -29.52 -29.00
CA GLN A 828 -12.17 -28.63 -27.84
C GLN A 828 -12.39 -29.41 -26.54
N SER A 829 -13.29 -30.40 -26.55
CA SER A 829 -13.45 -31.34 -25.42
C SER A 829 -12.19 -32.16 -25.14
N THR A 830 -11.35 -32.37 -26.14
CA THR A 830 -10.08 -33.10 -26.00
C THR A 830 -9.00 -32.22 -25.38
N LEU A 831 -8.87 -30.97 -25.81
CA LEU A 831 -7.91 -30.00 -25.26
C LEU A 831 -8.17 -29.77 -23.77
N ASP A 832 -9.44 -29.66 -23.37
CA ASP A 832 -9.82 -29.51 -21.97
C ASP A 832 -9.38 -30.73 -21.11
N LYS A 833 -9.46 -31.94 -21.66
CA LYS A 833 -9.00 -33.17 -20.98
C LYS A 833 -7.47 -33.32 -20.95
N VAL A 834 -6.77 -32.84 -21.99
CA VAL A 834 -5.30 -32.84 -22.05
C VAL A 834 -4.72 -31.83 -21.06
N THR A 835 -5.30 -30.63 -20.95
CA THR A 835 -4.88 -29.62 -19.96
C THR A 835 -5.04 -30.16 -18.53
N CYS A 836 -6.16 -30.82 -18.23
CA CYS A 836 -6.38 -31.48 -16.94
C CYS A 836 -5.35 -32.61 -16.65
N PHE A 837 -4.90 -33.34 -17.66
CA PHE A 837 -3.87 -34.38 -17.49
C PHE A 837 -2.47 -33.80 -17.32
N VAL A 838 -2.15 -32.67 -17.99
CA VAL A 838 -0.88 -31.93 -17.80
C VAL A 838 -0.82 -31.40 -16.37
N ASP A 839 -1.90 -30.83 -15.85
CA ASP A 839 -1.98 -30.39 -14.46
C ASP A 839 -1.84 -31.56 -13.46
N TRP A 840 -2.38 -32.75 -13.77
CA TRP A 840 -2.19 -33.95 -12.95
C TRP A 840 -0.78 -34.54 -13.02
N ALA A 841 -0.07 -34.43 -14.15
CA ALA A 841 1.29 -34.96 -14.32
C ALA A 841 2.40 -34.03 -13.78
N PHE A 842 2.09 -32.73 -13.57
CA PHE A 842 2.98 -31.75 -12.94
C PHE A 842 2.82 -31.67 -11.40
N ILE A 843 1.77 -32.27 -10.84
CA ILE A 843 1.56 -32.54 -9.41
C ILE A 843 2.17 -33.91 -9.07
#